data_AF-R7BLA8-F1
#
_entry.id   AF-R7BLA8-F1
#
_cell.length_a   1.000
_cell.length_b   1.000
_cell.length_c   1.000
_cell.angle_alpha   90.00
_cell.angle_beta   90.00
_cell.angle_gamma   90.00
#
_symmetry.space_group_name_H-M   'P 1'
#
loop_
_entity.id
_entity.type
_entity.pdbx_description
1 polymer ?
#
loop_
_entity_poly.entity_id
_entity_poly.type
_entity_poly.pdbx_seq_one_letter_code
_entity_poly.pdbx_strand_id
1 'polypeptide(L)'
;MAKDKYIKQETWNIGVVKFFDSKKGFGFIASNNCHIPRKEYVQDFHVRDSSFADASAKSDRALVVFEGISVASQVRRYNKNSEEDRRLGITYYFDHEIMHLKGAKVNIFHDLSIPRIEWLPEVIARIKSQKDRTPESTLLMIKHFVEKYKKDLPGGYRYIFTKDFDTELRNLWQELFNSLSPEEAHVVLDVYPPSAIYFDNSLVEEWIDSLGANIEPREWPDLKYCADKLIEPLQSNLKKKVKCSVDAIISQIIDNWANNKPLDAYISIYDYRNKRLRDIVSTYQIYTDTDFLEQIEAANHQRELICFQDSLISFEENPERNWDNSFRLFNNIHDDAQAVVLFSASVQKAFEKLKTANKLSALVSLLLRIKSIFPELFITYSNELWQPIEEKLLKQLNDVIQAKSKYRFETEFEDGFNTLLSIFEDDKRDSLRPIISKTIIESEAIDIINYAADSDLGWIPREKAIAKSHELLNSITDEELSSLVGKDSIYLLNEVKEFIIVRLLGAYSGKSLDEYLDDSSQAWVKPIPYNIGLLKSFKNFITFNSPILDQSWAFYVDSLNAKDILRLYHANIIKRLPDNIVASLIENLTIEDTYRSSEQWYDKPSFKEDSLKKIFSDSNINLFSPIANYLKALTINSENVYKIVWLIELLSFNKPELMDYWENKQWEEDFKLKLQRIRSEITDPKLAVILWGIYFQTPASQSSLKEIYCYLPPYLQIRILKRLMKGVAESKLKHTAQSLYEFLGGGNKPLCLPIEIVFSYLILREKNPNERFSDKHMLSLLSSREDHPEWIGIRKFVDECHGRVQVNWQEPNTNQWRTPYYNGIMKADTNEIRLIVPHKMVDKDGQLQQYNNKYFNTLLAVILLNFNDGQIRQENTTTAAIFHFPKSESKYVMGLCHQFNIYWHGSRISFINNENNDDLFCECRLANELSRDEKIPFYWCQNKRCFRNIIRFRIPEEWERYTMLDFMRIFNIPVDYTNKLNGKTKFGFYIFFNTYLKGFAKFYEHLKCRKCGELLHPKDLSNFATMSVTEFSCQNPNCTEKDVTVYLNHCFNRPKCTSIIDSRDSKKCPNGRYICPECGGCCSTKNELNRLSNLQITGGYIPQNLTLFIERNLGHWEKNEFYCYACGSKMEVIDGENRCPACGATYGKYKTKATSNVDVPNVDDVNKPDTNTDEELPF
;
A
#
# COMPACT_ATOMS: atom_id res chain seq x y z
N MET A 1 -7.00 77.41 4.75
CA MET A 1 -7.26 77.97 3.40
C MET A 1 -6.49 77.08 2.43
N ALA A 2 -7.01 76.47 1.38
CA ALA A 2 -8.31 76.50 0.75
C ALA A 2 -8.72 75.06 0.37
N LYS A 3 -10.03 74.85 0.19
CA LYS A 3 -10.60 73.68 -0.46
C LYS A 3 -10.17 73.70 -1.93
N ASP A 4 -9.11 73.00 -2.28
CA ASP A 4 -8.88 72.64 -3.68
C ASP A 4 -9.78 71.46 -4.05
N LYS A 5 -10.88 71.83 -4.71
CA LYS A 5 -11.71 70.92 -5.51
C LYS A 5 -10.79 70.18 -6.47
N TYR A 6 -10.50 68.91 -6.21
CA TYR A 6 -10.05 68.00 -7.24
C TYR A 6 -11.17 67.88 -8.28
N ILE A 7 -10.89 68.39 -9.47
CA ILE A 7 -11.68 68.21 -10.69
C ILE A 7 -11.82 66.69 -10.91
N LYS A 8 -13.05 66.22 -11.09
CA LYS A 8 -13.37 64.83 -11.48
C LYS A 8 -12.69 64.52 -12.81
N GLN A 9 -11.55 63.83 -12.78
CA GLN A 9 -11.14 62.96 -13.88
C GLN A 9 -11.62 61.55 -13.53
N GLU A 10 -12.23 60.87 -14.50
CA GLU A 10 -12.64 59.46 -14.39
C GLU A 10 -11.38 58.62 -14.17
N THR A 11 -11.14 58.22 -12.93
CA THR A 11 -9.96 57.41 -12.58
C THR A 11 -10.40 55.99 -12.28
N TRP A 12 -10.06 55.11 -13.22
CA TRP A 12 -10.15 53.66 -13.04
C TRP A 12 -9.12 53.21 -12.00
N ASN A 13 -9.50 52.25 -11.18
CA ASN A 13 -8.68 51.67 -10.12
C ASN A 13 -8.68 50.14 -10.24
N ILE A 14 -7.61 49.51 -9.75
CA ILE A 14 -7.48 48.06 -9.62
C ILE A 14 -7.64 47.68 -8.16
N GLY A 15 -8.42 46.64 -7.89
CA GLY A 15 -8.63 46.13 -6.56
C GLY A 15 -8.91 44.64 -6.53
N VAL A 16 -8.96 44.11 -5.31
CA VAL A 16 -9.31 42.72 -5.04
C VAL A 16 -10.56 42.69 -4.18
N VAL A 17 -11.56 41.92 -4.59
CA VAL A 17 -12.78 41.74 -3.78
C VAL A 17 -12.42 41.06 -2.45
N LYS A 18 -12.54 41.79 -1.33
CA LYS A 18 -12.31 41.25 0.03
C LYS A 18 -13.35 40.21 0.37
N PHE A 19 -14.60 40.59 0.14
CA PHE A 19 -15.76 39.74 0.18
C PHE A 19 -16.92 40.48 -0.48
N PHE A 20 -17.85 39.71 -1.03
CA PHE A 20 -19.11 40.25 -1.52
C PHE A 20 -20.27 39.44 -0.97
N ASP A 21 -21.09 40.06 -0.12
CA ASP A 21 -22.28 39.43 0.44
C ASP A 21 -23.43 39.60 -0.56
N SER A 22 -23.59 38.57 -1.39
CA SER A 22 -24.65 38.51 -2.40
C SER A 22 -26.07 38.53 -1.82
N LYS A 23 -26.26 38.18 -0.53
CA LYS A 23 -27.57 38.26 0.13
C LYS A 23 -27.89 39.66 0.60
N LYS A 24 -26.90 40.40 1.12
CA LYS A 24 -27.07 41.80 1.55
C LYS A 24 -26.89 42.82 0.43
N GLY A 25 -26.43 42.37 -0.74
CA GLY A 25 -26.28 43.20 -1.94
C GLY A 25 -25.14 44.22 -1.85
N PHE A 26 -24.17 44.00 -0.95
CA PHE A 26 -22.99 44.83 -0.81
C PHE A 26 -21.74 44.03 -0.46
N GLY A 27 -20.58 44.61 -0.72
CA GLY A 27 -19.29 44.07 -0.33
C GLY A 27 -18.21 45.13 -0.28
N PHE A 28 -16.97 44.68 -0.19
CA PHE A 28 -15.82 45.57 -0.18
C PHE A 28 -14.74 45.10 -1.16
N ILE A 29 -14.16 46.06 -1.87
CA ILE A 29 -12.99 45.87 -2.73
C ILE A 29 -11.83 46.57 -2.03
N ALA A 30 -10.74 45.84 -1.79
CA ALA A 30 -9.49 46.46 -1.33
C ALA A 30 -8.75 47.02 -2.54
N SER A 31 -8.31 48.27 -2.45
CA SER A 31 -7.36 48.86 -3.41
C SER A 31 -6.34 49.72 -2.69
N ASN A 32 -5.14 49.80 -3.28
CA ASN A 32 -3.97 50.45 -2.68
C ASN A 32 -3.46 51.67 -3.45
N ASN A 33 -3.97 51.96 -4.65
CA ASN A 33 -3.61 53.18 -5.40
C ASN A 33 -4.89 53.90 -5.80
N CYS A 34 -5.18 55.01 -5.12
CA CYS A 34 -6.30 55.91 -5.42
C CYS A 34 -5.84 57.37 -5.43
N HIS A 35 -4.62 57.60 -5.94
CA HIS A 35 -3.97 58.92 -5.98
C HIS A 35 -3.71 59.55 -4.61
N ILE A 36 -3.59 58.74 -3.56
CA ILE A 36 -3.21 59.18 -2.21
C ILE A 36 -1.75 58.76 -1.95
N PRO A 37 -0.84 59.68 -1.56
CA PRO A 37 0.59 59.42 -1.47
C PRO A 37 0.98 58.70 -0.16
N ARG A 38 0.47 57.47 0.05
CA ARG A 38 0.84 56.62 1.18
C ARG A 38 1.11 55.18 0.70
N LYS A 39 2.31 54.66 1.01
CA LYS A 39 2.79 53.33 0.57
C LYS A 39 2.04 52.13 1.18
N GLU A 40 1.33 52.32 2.30
CA GLU A 40 0.72 51.22 3.08
C GLU A 40 -0.79 51.39 3.29
N TYR A 41 -1.46 52.15 2.42
CA TYR A 41 -2.86 52.49 2.61
C TYR A 41 -3.77 51.46 1.91
N VAL A 42 -4.40 50.58 2.69
CA VAL A 42 -5.48 49.70 2.21
C VAL A 42 -6.80 50.42 2.40
N GLN A 43 -7.42 50.82 1.30
CA GLN A 43 -8.74 51.43 1.33
C GLN A 43 -9.81 50.42 0.88
N ASP A 44 -10.86 50.30 1.70
CA ASP A 44 -11.99 49.43 1.41
C ASP A 44 -13.08 50.24 0.70
N PHE A 45 -13.29 49.90 -0.56
CA PHE A 45 -14.32 50.50 -1.41
C PHE A 45 -15.60 49.73 -1.23
N HIS A 46 -16.61 50.42 -0.73
CA HIS A 46 -17.94 49.82 -0.65
C HIS A 46 -18.46 49.59 -2.06
N VAL A 47 -18.87 48.36 -2.37
CA VAL A 47 -19.43 48.03 -3.68
C VAL A 47 -20.84 47.48 -3.49
N ARG A 48 -21.77 47.92 -4.34
CA ARG A 48 -23.14 47.40 -4.36
C ARG A 48 -23.30 46.37 -5.47
N ASP A 49 -24.28 45.50 -5.33
CA ASP A 49 -24.55 44.45 -6.33
C ASP A 49 -24.76 45.01 -7.75
N SER A 50 -25.42 46.16 -7.84
CA SER A 50 -25.69 46.89 -9.10
C SER A 50 -24.44 47.48 -9.75
N SER A 51 -23.33 47.57 -9.03
CA SER A 51 -22.08 48.12 -9.54
C SER A 51 -21.28 47.13 -10.37
N PHE A 52 -21.57 45.82 -10.29
CA PHE A 52 -20.80 44.79 -11.00
C PHE A 52 -21.33 44.56 -12.42
N ALA A 53 -20.44 44.63 -13.41
CA ALA A 53 -20.72 44.36 -14.80
C ALA A 53 -20.95 42.86 -15.09
N ASP A 54 -20.34 41.96 -14.31
CA ASP A 54 -20.48 40.52 -14.46
C ASP A 54 -20.41 39.77 -13.12
N ALA A 55 -21.04 38.60 -13.04
CA ALA A 55 -21.12 37.81 -11.81
C ALA A 55 -19.78 37.19 -11.41
N SER A 56 -18.86 36.98 -12.36
CA SER A 56 -17.55 36.42 -12.05
C SER A 56 -16.70 37.43 -11.26
N ALA A 57 -16.88 38.73 -11.48
CA ALA A 57 -16.22 39.80 -10.72
C ALA A 57 -16.60 39.81 -9.23
N LYS A 58 -17.68 39.15 -8.81
CA LYS A 58 -18.16 39.10 -7.41
C LYS A 58 -17.47 38.05 -6.55
N SER A 59 -16.62 37.19 -7.11
CA SER A 59 -15.98 36.11 -6.34
C SER A 59 -15.01 36.68 -5.29
N ASP A 60 -14.93 36.05 -4.12
CA ASP A 60 -13.90 36.38 -3.14
C ASP A 60 -12.50 36.29 -3.76
N ARG A 61 -11.68 37.30 -3.47
CA ARG A 61 -10.34 37.48 -4.04
C ARG A 61 -10.29 37.68 -5.56
N ALA A 62 -11.41 38.05 -6.18
CA ALA A 62 -11.43 38.43 -7.58
C ALA A 62 -10.62 39.72 -7.82
N LEU A 63 -9.67 39.66 -8.75
CA LEU A 63 -9.01 40.85 -9.28
C LEU A 63 -9.97 41.59 -10.23
N VAL A 64 -10.25 42.84 -9.91
CA VAL A 64 -11.26 43.67 -10.57
C VAL A 64 -10.74 45.07 -10.88
N VAL A 65 -11.34 45.68 -11.90
CA VAL A 65 -11.13 47.06 -12.32
C VAL A 65 -12.44 47.81 -12.09
N PHE A 66 -12.38 49.00 -11.51
CA PHE A 66 -13.56 49.75 -11.09
C PHE A 66 -13.35 51.27 -11.06
N GLU A 67 -14.43 52.04 -11.08
CA GLU A 67 -14.43 53.49 -10.94
C GLU A 67 -14.91 53.90 -9.55
N GLY A 68 -14.28 54.91 -8.94
CA GLY A 68 -14.76 55.58 -7.73
C GLY A 68 -13.73 55.75 -6.62
N ILE A 69 -14.01 56.68 -5.69
CA ILE A 69 -13.07 57.14 -4.65
C ILE A 69 -13.40 56.59 -3.25
N SER A 70 -14.62 56.09 -3.03
CA SER A 70 -15.06 55.48 -1.76
C SER A 70 -16.16 54.43 -1.96
N VAL A 71 -16.92 54.55 -3.04
CA VAL A 71 -17.88 53.58 -3.51
C VAL A 71 -17.44 53.12 -4.89
N ALA A 72 -17.26 51.81 -5.08
CA ALA A 72 -16.90 51.25 -6.37
C ALA A 72 -18.14 51.12 -7.27
N SER A 73 -17.97 51.52 -8.52
CA SER A 73 -18.95 51.49 -9.60
C SER A 73 -18.30 50.94 -10.87
N GLN A 74 -19.10 50.43 -11.81
CA GLN A 74 -18.62 49.83 -13.06
C GLN A 74 -17.55 48.73 -12.86
N VAL A 75 -17.75 47.89 -11.84
CA VAL A 75 -16.79 46.88 -11.41
C VAL A 75 -16.82 45.70 -12.37
N ARG A 76 -15.69 45.39 -12.99
CA ARG A 76 -15.54 44.26 -13.91
C ARG A 76 -14.27 43.49 -13.60
N ARG A 77 -14.20 42.23 -14.03
CA ARG A 77 -12.93 41.49 -13.95
C ARG A 77 -11.83 42.22 -14.72
N TYR A 78 -10.62 42.19 -14.16
CA TYR A 78 -9.43 42.59 -14.89
C TYR A 78 -9.27 41.72 -16.14
N ASN A 79 -9.15 42.36 -17.30
CA ASN A 79 -8.97 41.70 -18.59
C ASN A 79 -7.53 41.86 -19.06
N LYS A 80 -6.72 40.80 -18.90
CA LYS A 80 -5.33 40.77 -19.37
C LYS A 80 -5.16 41.04 -20.87
N ASN A 81 -6.19 40.86 -21.68
CA ASN A 81 -6.11 41.13 -23.13
C ASN A 81 -6.46 42.59 -23.48
N SER A 82 -7.00 43.39 -22.56
CA SER A 82 -7.22 44.83 -22.77
C SER A 82 -5.94 45.62 -22.51
N GLU A 83 -5.57 46.48 -23.47
CA GLU A 83 -4.42 47.37 -23.36
C GLU A 83 -4.62 48.40 -22.24
N GLU A 84 -5.85 48.89 -22.06
CA GLU A 84 -6.21 49.84 -21.03
C GLU A 84 -6.06 49.25 -19.62
N ASP A 85 -6.52 48.02 -19.42
CA ASP A 85 -6.37 47.30 -18.15
C ASP A 85 -4.91 47.00 -17.86
N ARG A 86 -4.13 46.55 -18.85
CA ARG A 86 -2.69 46.31 -18.67
C ARG A 86 -1.94 47.59 -18.31
N ARG A 87 -2.20 48.71 -18.99
CA ARG A 87 -1.64 50.03 -18.65
C ARG A 87 -2.02 50.47 -17.24
N LEU A 88 -3.28 50.28 -16.85
CA LEU A 88 -3.71 50.58 -15.49
C LEU A 88 -3.00 49.68 -14.46
N GLY A 89 -2.83 48.39 -14.79
CA GLY A 89 -2.03 47.43 -14.02
C GLY A 89 -0.65 47.96 -13.70
N ILE A 90 0.08 48.40 -14.72
CA ILE A 90 1.44 48.96 -14.62
C ILE A 90 1.51 50.12 -13.60
N THR A 91 0.47 50.95 -13.47
CA THR A 91 0.48 52.08 -12.51
C THR A 91 0.55 51.64 -11.03
N TYR A 92 0.13 50.42 -10.70
CA TYR A 92 0.17 49.87 -9.33
C TYR A 92 1.53 49.25 -8.98
N TYR A 93 2.46 49.17 -9.93
CA TYR A 93 3.75 48.51 -9.76
C TYR A 93 4.62 49.22 -8.73
N PHE A 94 5.52 48.50 -8.03
CA PHE A 94 6.34 48.96 -6.90
C PHE A 94 5.57 49.39 -5.65
N ASP A 95 4.93 50.55 -5.70
CA ASP A 95 4.46 51.24 -4.49
C ASP A 95 3.10 50.71 -3.99
N HIS A 96 2.35 49.99 -4.84
CA HIS A 96 0.96 49.61 -4.56
C HIS A 96 0.62 48.14 -4.91
N GLU A 97 1.64 47.29 -5.09
CA GLU A 97 1.48 45.92 -5.59
C GLU A 97 1.04 44.88 -4.55
N ILE A 98 1.24 45.14 -3.26
CA ILE A 98 0.88 44.21 -2.17
C ILE A 98 -0.37 44.72 -1.46
N MET A 99 -1.45 43.93 -1.51
CA MET A 99 -2.69 44.17 -0.76
C MET A 99 -2.76 43.31 0.50
N HIS A 100 -3.20 43.89 1.62
CA HIS A 100 -3.37 43.15 2.87
C HIS A 100 -4.83 42.68 3.04
N LEU A 101 -5.04 41.36 3.11
CA LEU A 101 -6.34 40.71 3.23
C LEU A 101 -6.34 39.74 4.42
N LYS A 102 -7.05 40.06 5.52
CA LYS A 102 -7.30 39.17 6.69
C LYS A 102 -6.11 38.25 7.05
N GLY A 103 -4.95 38.84 7.36
CA GLY A 103 -3.75 38.09 7.77
C GLY A 103 -2.86 37.55 6.64
N ALA A 104 -3.25 37.71 5.37
CA ALA A 104 -2.45 37.35 4.21
C ALA A 104 -2.02 38.59 3.39
N LYS A 105 -0.78 38.60 2.91
CA LYS A 105 -0.28 39.57 1.91
C LYS A 105 -0.50 38.98 0.52
N VAL A 106 -1.27 39.66 -0.32
CA VAL A 106 -1.55 39.25 -1.70
C VAL A 106 -0.85 40.20 -2.65
N ASN A 107 0.13 39.70 -3.39
CA ASN A 107 0.76 40.45 -4.47
C ASN A 107 -0.12 40.35 -5.72
N ILE A 108 -0.80 41.44 -6.08
CA ILE A 108 -1.74 41.44 -7.20
C ILE A 108 -1.04 41.31 -8.56
N PHE A 109 0.27 41.58 -8.63
CA PHE A 109 1.01 41.59 -9.89
C PHE A 109 1.26 40.20 -10.47
N HIS A 110 1.31 39.14 -9.65
CA HIS A 110 1.46 37.78 -10.17
C HIS A 110 0.27 37.34 -11.03
N ASP A 111 -0.90 37.95 -10.83
CA ASP A 111 -2.14 37.60 -11.54
C ASP A 111 -2.40 38.47 -12.78
N LEU A 112 -1.68 39.60 -12.97
CA LEU A 112 -1.92 40.56 -14.05
C LEU A 112 -1.47 40.07 -15.44
N SER A 113 -0.55 39.09 -15.51
CA SER A 113 -0.05 38.50 -16.76
C SER A 113 0.43 39.53 -17.81
N ILE A 114 1.03 40.64 -17.38
CA ILE A 114 1.48 41.73 -18.27
C ILE A 114 2.72 41.25 -19.08
N PRO A 115 2.73 41.39 -20.42
CA PRO A 115 3.89 41.07 -21.24
C PRO A 115 5.12 41.91 -20.86
N ARG A 116 6.31 41.29 -20.84
CA ARG A 116 7.57 41.97 -20.48
C ARG A 116 7.88 43.19 -21.35
N ILE A 117 7.49 43.15 -22.63
CA ILE A 117 7.70 44.25 -23.58
C ILE A 117 6.89 45.52 -23.24
N GLU A 118 5.76 45.37 -22.56
CA GLU A 118 4.95 46.51 -22.10
C GLU A 118 5.42 47.01 -20.72
N TRP A 119 6.04 46.14 -19.91
CA TRP A 119 6.38 46.42 -18.52
C TRP A 119 7.80 46.97 -18.34
N LEU A 120 8.80 46.42 -19.04
CA LEU A 120 10.20 46.85 -18.94
C LEU A 120 10.41 48.36 -19.21
N PRO A 121 9.72 49.00 -20.18
CA PRO A 121 9.80 50.45 -20.39
C PRO A 121 9.40 51.28 -19.16
N GLU A 122 8.40 50.85 -18.37
CA GLU A 122 8.00 51.54 -17.14
C GLU A 122 9.09 51.42 -16.07
N VAL A 123 9.73 50.26 -15.95
CA VAL A 123 10.84 50.06 -15.01
C VAL A 123 11.98 51.02 -15.33
N ILE A 124 12.33 51.14 -16.62
CA ILE A 124 13.33 52.06 -17.13
C ILE A 124 12.95 53.52 -16.81
N ALA A 125 11.70 53.91 -17.10
CA ALA A 125 11.22 55.26 -16.84
C ALA A 125 11.32 55.64 -15.36
N ARG A 126 10.94 54.72 -14.47
CA ARG A 126 11.02 54.94 -13.01
C ARG A 126 12.45 55.10 -12.52
N ILE A 127 13.36 54.23 -12.96
CA ILE A 127 14.79 54.31 -12.62
C ILE A 127 15.40 55.63 -13.13
N LYS A 128 15.03 56.09 -14.33
CA LYS A 128 15.48 57.38 -14.87
C LYS A 128 14.89 58.59 -14.14
N SER A 129 13.68 58.47 -13.60
CA SER A 129 12.95 59.58 -12.96
C SER A 129 13.25 59.77 -11.47
N GLN A 130 13.98 58.86 -10.83
CA GLN A 130 14.31 58.92 -9.40
C GLN A 130 15.35 60.01 -9.14
N LYS A 131 14.98 61.03 -8.33
CA LYS A 131 15.81 62.21 -8.07
C LYS A 131 17.01 61.96 -7.15
N ASP A 132 16.90 61.01 -6.22
CA ASP A 132 17.94 60.64 -5.25
C ASP A 132 18.35 59.17 -5.48
N ARG A 133 19.00 58.92 -6.63
CA ARG A 133 19.37 57.57 -7.07
C ARG A 133 20.75 57.19 -6.49
N THR A 134 20.80 56.11 -5.70
CA THR A 134 22.04 55.49 -5.19
C THR A 134 22.21 54.08 -5.77
N PRO A 135 23.44 53.51 -5.78
CA PRO A 135 23.68 52.12 -6.21
C PRO A 135 22.76 51.09 -5.55
N GLU A 136 22.53 51.19 -4.24
CA GLU A 136 21.66 50.28 -3.49
C GLU A 136 20.19 50.45 -3.89
N SER A 137 19.75 51.69 -4.09
CA SER A 137 18.36 51.97 -4.50
C SER A 137 18.07 51.45 -5.91
N THR A 138 19.03 51.62 -6.84
CA THR A 138 18.95 51.12 -8.21
C THR A 138 18.94 49.60 -8.24
N LEU A 139 19.83 48.97 -7.47
CA LEU A 139 19.86 47.51 -7.33
C LEU A 139 18.55 46.98 -6.78
N LEU A 140 17.99 47.60 -5.73
CA LEU A 140 16.72 47.16 -5.14
C LEU A 140 15.59 47.18 -6.17
N MET A 141 15.57 48.19 -7.05
CA MET A 141 14.57 48.28 -8.11
C MET A 141 14.71 47.18 -9.16
N ILE A 142 15.94 46.90 -9.60
CA ILE A 142 16.21 45.82 -10.56
C ILE A 142 15.91 44.46 -9.94
N LYS A 143 16.35 44.25 -8.69
CA LYS A 143 16.08 43.03 -7.91
C LYS A 143 14.60 42.76 -7.77
N HIS A 144 13.80 43.78 -7.42
CA HIS A 144 12.34 43.68 -7.29
C HIS A 144 11.67 43.20 -8.58
N PHE A 145 12.22 43.54 -9.74
CA PHE A 145 11.74 43.05 -11.03
C PHE A 145 12.23 41.62 -11.34
N VAL A 146 13.52 41.34 -11.14
CA VAL A 146 14.16 40.08 -11.50
C VAL A 146 13.68 38.91 -10.63
N GLU A 147 13.46 39.12 -9.32
CA GLU A 147 13.03 38.08 -8.37
C GLU A 147 11.63 37.51 -8.64
N LYS A 148 10.82 38.21 -9.45
CA LYS A 148 9.49 37.72 -9.88
C LYS A 148 9.59 36.58 -10.90
N TYR A 149 10.80 36.28 -11.38
CA TYR A 149 11.11 35.18 -12.29
C TYR A 149 12.05 34.17 -11.62
N LYS A 150 11.94 32.89 -12.00
CA LYS A 150 12.77 31.81 -11.44
C LYS A 150 14.24 31.96 -11.88
N LYS A 151 15.17 31.62 -10.98
CA LYS A 151 16.63 31.57 -11.23
C LYS A 151 17.09 30.40 -12.13
N ASP A 152 16.19 29.48 -12.46
CA ASP A 152 16.46 28.35 -13.36
C ASP A 152 15.34 28.29 -14.40
N LEU A 153 15.56 28.97 -15.53
CA LEU A 153 14.58 29.05 -16.60
C LEU A 153 14.77 27.89 -17.59
N PRO A 154 13.70 27.40 -18.25
CA PRO A 154 13.81 26.35 -19.26
C PRO A 154 14.80 26.75 -20.37
N GLY A 155 15.65 25.83 -20.81
CA GLY A 155 16.59 26.04 -21.92
C GLY A 155 18.02 26.42 -21.52
N GLY A 156 18.42 26.23 -20.25
CA GLY A 156 19.79 26.49 -19.79
C GLY A 156 20.08 27.96 -19.43
N TYR A 157 19.03 28.76 -19.25
CA TYR A 157 19.12 30.16 -18.86
C TYR A 157 18.96 30.32 -17.34
N ARG A 158 19.71 31.26 -16.77
CA ARG A 158 19.74 31.49 -15.32
C ARG A 158 18.85 32.67 -14.89
N TYR A 159 18.93 33.80 -15.59
CA TYR A 159 18.08 34.96 -15.28
C TYR A 159 17.21 35.39 -16.47
N ILE A 160 16.17 36.18 -16.19
CA ILE A 160 15.23 36.63 -17.21
C ILE A 160 15.91 37.42 -18.34
N PHE A 161 16.86 38.29 -18.02
CA PHE A 161 17.62 39.04 -19.02
C PHE A 161 18.56 38.14 -19.83
N THR A 162 19.03 36.99 -19.31
CA THR A 162 19.82 36.03 -20.12
C THR A 162 18.95 35.32 -21.15
N LYS A 163 17.70 35.02 -20.80
CA LYS A 163 16.70 34.48 -21.72
C LYS A 163 16.27 35.50 -22.78
N ASP A 164 16.11 36.76 -22.36
CA ASP A 164 15.63 37.83 -23.23
C ASP A 164 16.73 38.40 -24.16
N PHE A 165 17.99 37.98 -24.02
CA PHE A 165 19.14 38.51 -24.77
C PHE A 165 19.02 38.32 -26.29
N ASP A 166 18.51 37.18 -26.74
CA ASP A 166 18.31 36.88 -28.17
C ASP A 166 16.91 37.29 -28.67
N THR A 167 16.20 38.13 -27.92
CA THR A 167 14.83 38.56 -28.24
C THR A 167 14.75 40.06 -28.53
N GLU A 168 13.60 40.53 -29.00
CA GLU A 168 13.29 41.96 -29.21
C GLU A 168 13.45 42.83 -27.95
N LEU A 169 13.47 42.23 -26.75
CA LEU A 169 13.67 42.91 -25.47
C LEU A 169 15.12 43.31 -25.21
N ARG A 170 16.10 42.80 -25.98
CA ARG A 170 17.52 43.12 -25.82
C ARG A 170 17.78 44.63 -25.79
N ASN A 171 17.14 45.36 -26.70
CA ASN A 171 17.32 46.82 -26.83
C ASN A 171 16.83 47.56 -25.58
N LEU A 172 15.77 47.09 -24.94
CA LEU A 172 15.23 47.69 -23.72
C LEU A 172 16.14 47.40 -22.51
N TRP A 173 16.71 46.20 -22.42
CA TRP A 173 17.72 45.90 -21.40
C TRP A 173 18.99 46.75 -21.58
N GLN A 174 19.45 46.94 -22.81
CA GLN A 174 20.55 47.87 -23.10
C GLN A 174 20.21 49.31 -22.71
N GLU A 175 18.99 49.77 -23.02
CA GLU A 175 18.53 51.11 -22.63
C GLU A 175 18.52 51.28 -21.10
N LEU A 176 18.09 50.25 -20.36
CA LEU A 176 18.12 50.25 -18.90
C LEU A 176 19.55 50.39 -18.39
N PHE A 177 20.43 49.46 -18.79
CA PHE A 177 21.78 49.35 -18.25
C PHE A 177 22.67 50.53 -18.67
N ASN A 178 22.50 51.08 -19.87
CA ASN A 178 23.19 52.30 -20.32
C ASN A 178 22.76 53.56 -19.55
N SER A 179 21.65 53.52 -18.80
CA SER A 179 21.19 54.65 -17.99
C SER A 179 21.75 54.67 -16.56
N LEU A 180 22.56 53.67 -16.20
CA LEU A 180 23.19 53.53 -14.89
C LEU A 180 24.55 54.24 -14.85
N SER A 181 24.94 54.78 -13.69
CA SER A 181 26.32 55.21 -13.47
C SER A 181 27.24 54.00 -13.31
N PRO A 182 28.57 54.16 -13.44
CA PRO A 182 29.52 53.06 -13.21
C PRO A 182 29.33 52.38 -11.85
N GLU A 183 29.19 53.16 -10.77
CA GLU A 183 29.02 52.63 -9.42
C GLU A 183 27.71 51.82 -9.27
N GLU A 184 26.64 52.24 -9.94
CA GLU A 184 25.37 51.52 -9.96
C GLU A 184 25.45 50.23 -10.76
N ALA A 185 26.16 50.25 -11.88
CA ALA A 185 26.37 49.08 -12.72
C ALA A 185 27.21 48.01 -12.01
N HIS A 186 28.25 48.39 -11.27
CA HIS A 186 29.04 47.47 -10.45
C HIS A 186 28.18 46.72 -9.42
N VAL A 187 27.33 47.44 -8.68
CA VAL A 187 26.45 46.83 -7.67
C VAL A 187 25.43 45.88 -8.32
N VAL A 188 24.97 46.16 -9.54
CA VAL A 188 24.11 45.25 -10.31
C VAL A 188 24.88 44.01 -10.77
N LEU A 189 26.11 44.18 -11.25
CA LEU A 189 26.97 43.09 -11.71
C LEU A 189 27.38 42.16 -10.57
N ASP A 190 27.59 42.66 -9.36
CA ASP A 190 27.88 41.84 -8.19
C ASP A 190 26.71 40.91 -7.82
N VAL A 191 25.47 41.39 -7.94
CA VAL A 191 24.27 40.58 -7.60
C VAL A 191 23.80 39.71 -8.77
N TYR A 192 23.95 40.20 -10.00
CA TYR A 192 23.51 39.54 -11.22
C TYR A 192 24.61 39.47 -12.27
N PRO A 193 25.73 38.75 -12.02
CA PRO A 193 26.88 38.72 -12.94
C PRO A 193 26.54 38.46 -14.41
N PRO A 194 25.57 37.58 -14.75
CA PRO A 194 25.19 37.36 -16.14
C PRO A 194 24.68 38.60 -16.89
N SER A 195 24.38 39.74 -16.22
CA SER A 195 24.00 40.99 -16.88
C SER A 195 25.16 41.66 -17.61
N ALA A 196 26.41 41.24 -17.34
CA ALA A 196 27.61 41.75 -18.00
C ALA A 196 27.52 41.76 -19.53
N ILE A 197 26.76 40.82 -20.11
CA ILE A 197 26.53 40.74 -21.57
C ILE A 197 25.86 41.99 -22.18
N TYR A 198 25.28 42.86 -21.35
CA TYR A 198 24.61 44.10 -21.77
C TYR A 198 25.44 45.37 -21.54
N PHE A 199 26.51 45.31 -20.75
CA PHE A 199 27.35 46.46 -20.42
C PHE A 199 28.51 46.60 -21.41
N ASP A 200 29.13 47.77 -21.43
CA ASP A 200 30.33 47.98 -22.23
C ASP A 200 31.52 47.17 -21.69
N ASN A 201 32.41 46.77 -22.59
CA ASN A 201 33.54 45.91 -22.23
C ASN A 201 34.50 46.55 -21.22
N SER A 202 34.66 47.88 -21.24
CA SER A 202 35.54 48.60 -20.30
C SER A 202 35.02 48.54 -18.86
N LEU A 203 33.72 48.74 -18.67
CA LEU A 203 33.07 48.63 -17.37
C LEU A 203 33.07 47.20 -16.84
N VAL A 204 32.85 46.22 -17.72
CA VAL A 204 32.94 44.79 -17.36
C VAL A 204 34.37 44.41 -16.97
N GLU A 205 35.38 44.97 -17.64
CA GLU A 205 36.79 44.78 -17.27
C GLU A 205 37.10 45.36 -15.88
N GLU A 206 36.68 46.59 -15.60
CA GLU A 206 36.81 47.23 -14.29
C GLU A 206 36.11 46.41 -13.19
N TRP A 207 34.92 45.88 -13.48
CA TRP A 207 34.20 45.00 -12.57
C TRP A 207 34.92 43.68 -12.32
N ILE A 208 35.38 42.98 -13.37
CA ILE A 208 36.18 41.76 -13.23
C ILE A 208 37.41 42.03 -12.38
N ASP A 209 38.10 43.15 -12.57
CA ASP A 209 39.27 43.53 -11.79
C ASP A 209 38.93 43.84 -10.33
N SER A 210 37.76 44.41 -10.07
CA SER A 210 37.25 44.67 -8.72
C SER A 210 36.88 43.41 -7.93
N LEU A 211 36.57 42.28 -8.59
CA LEU A 211 36.29 41.00 -7.91
C LEU A 211 37.49 40.57 -7.04
N GLY A 212 37.24 40.32 -5.76
CA GLY A 212 38.27 39.88 -4.82
C GLY A 212 38.92 38.55 -5.22
N ALA A 213 40.06 38.22 -4.60
CA ALA A 213 40.77 36.96 -4.86
C ALA A 213 40.02 35.72 -4.34
N ASN A 214 39.09 35.90 -3.40
CA ASN A 214 38.32 34.85 -2.73
C ASN A 214 36.83 35.05 -2.96
N ILE A 215 36.35 34.62 -4.12
CA ILE A 215 34.94 34.68 -4.51
C ILE A 215 34.14 33.63 -3.75
N GLU A 216 32.94 33.96 -3.27
CA GLU A 216 32.14 33.01 -2.50
C GLU A 216 31.62 31.85 -3.37
N PRO A 217 31.56 30.61 -2.86
CA PRO A 217 31.12 29.44 -3.64
C PRO A 217 29.74 29.57 -4.31
N ARG A 218 28.82 30.33 -3.70
CA ARG A 218 27.48 30.58 -4.25
C ARG A 218 27.50 31.39 -5.56
N GLU A 219 28.57 32.13 -5.82
CA GLU A 219 28.70 33.06 -6.95
C GLU A 219 29.36 32.39 -8.17
N TRP A 220 30.17 31.34 -7.97
CA TRP A 220 30.89 30.66 -9.06
C TRP A 220 30.02 30.17 -10.21
N PRO A 221 28.81 29.61 -9.98
CA PRO A 221 28.00 29.14 -11.09
C PRO A 221 27.50 30.30 -11.97
N ASP A 222 27.23 31.47 -11.38
CA ASP A 222 26.84 32.69 -12.10
C ASP A 222 28.00 33.30 -12.89
N LEU A 223 29.19 33.37 -12.27
CA LEU A 223 30.40 33.89 -12.90
C LEU A 223 30.92 32.98 -14.02
N LYS A 224 30.82 31.65 -13.85
CA LYS A 224 31.14 30.69 -14.92
C LYS A 224 30.22 30.88 -16.12
N TYR A 225 28.91 30.97 -15.89
CA TYR A 225 27.95 31.23 -16.96
C TYR A 225 28.25 32.55 -17.68
N CYS A 226 28.57 33.61 -16.92
CA CYS A 226 28.98 34.89 -17.48
C CYS A 226 30.24 34.77 -18.34
N ALA A 227 31.28 34.10 -17.84
CA ALA A 227 32.55 33.94 -18.55
C ALA A 227 32.40 33.17 -19.87
N ASP A 228 31.46 32.23 -19.96
CA ASP A 228 31.15 31.50 -21.20
C ASP A 228 30.43 32.36 -22.26
N LYS A 229 29.92 33.54 -21.88
CA LYS A 229 29.20 34.48 -22.76
C LYS A 229 29.99 35.75 -23.10
N LEU A 230 31.03 36.07 -22.34
CA LEU A 230 31.93 37.19 -22.62
C LEU A 230 32.90 36.84 -23.77
N ILE A 231 33.42 37.87 -24.42
CA ILE A 231 34.47 37.74 -25.44
C ILE A 231 35.87 37.88 -24.81
N GLU A 232 36.91 37.50 -25.55
CA GLU A 232 38.30 37.73 -25.14
C GLU A 232 38.65 39.23 -25.13
N PRO A 233 39.48 39.74 -24.18
CA PRO A 233 40.20 39.01 -23.13
C PRO A 233 39.42 38.80 -21.81
N LEU A 234 38.20 39.34 -21.70
CA LEU A 234 37.40 39.35 -20.46
C LEU A 234 37.02 37.93 -20.00
N GLN A 235 36.69 37.06 -20.95
CA GLN A 235 36.41 35.65 -20.72
C GLN A 235 37.55 34.95 -19.96
N SER A 236 38.78 35.06 -20.47
CA SER A 236 39.95 34.43 -19.86
C SER A 236 40.28 35.02 -18.49
N ASN A 237 40.15 36.33 -18.32
CA ASN A 237 40.39 37.00 -17.03
C ASN A 237 39.41 36.54 -15.94
N LEU A 238 38.11 36.46 -16.25
CA LEU A 238 37.10 36.01 -15.29
C LEU A 238 37.25 34.51 -14.96
N LYS A 239 37.53 33.65 -15.95
CA LYS A 239 37.83 32.22 -15.72
C LYS A 239 39.03 32.05 -14.80
N LYS A 240 40.08 32.85 -14.98
CA LYS A 240 41.27 32.83 -14.11
C LYS A 240 40.93 33.20 -12.67
N LYS A 241 40.10 34.23 -12.44
CA LYS A 241 39.68 34.61 -11.07
C LYS A 241 38.87 33.51 -10.38
N VAL A 242 37.88 32.93 -11.07
CA VAL A 242 37.09 31.81 -10.53
C VAL A 242 37.98 30.61 -10.22
N LYS A 243 38.90 30.25 -11.12
CA LYS A 243 39.89 29.18 -10.91
C LYS A 243 40.71 29.41 -9.65
N CYS A 244 41.30 30.60 -9.47
CA CYS A 244 42.12 30.90 -8.30
C CYS A 244 41.35 30.75 -6.97
N SER A 245 40.10 31.20 -6.90
CA SER A 245 39.27 31.03 -5.69
C SER A 245 38.91 29.56 -5.42
N VAL A 246 38.60 28.80 -6.47
CA VAL A 246 38.25 27.37 -6.36
C VAL A 246 39.47 26.56 -5.91
N ASP A 247 40.64 26.79 -6.51
CA ASP A 247 41.88 26.10 -6.15
C ASP A 247 42.24 26.36 -4.67
N ALA A 248 42.09 27.59 -4.19
CA ALA A 248 42.33 27.93 -2.78
C ALA A 248 41.40 27.18 -1.82
N ILE A 249 40.11 27.05 -2.15
CA ILE A 249 39.14 26.31 -1.32
C ILE A 249 39.43 24.80 -1.37
N ILE A 250 39.78 24.25 -2.53
CA ILE A 250 40.16 22.83 -2.64
C ILE A 250 41.41 22.56 -1.78
N SER A 251 42.44 23.40 -1.86
CA SER A 251 43.63 23.28 -1.00
C SER A 251 43.27 23.34 0.49
N GLN A 252 42.36 24.24 0.89
CA GLN A 252 41.90 24.32 2.28
C GLN A 252 41.14 23.08 2.74
N ILE A 253 40.33 22.47 1.86
CA ILE A 253 39.63 21.20 2.13
C ILE A 253 40.65 20.07 2.31
N ILE A 254 41.65 19.98 1.44
CA ILE A 254 42.71 18.97 1.50
C ILE A 254 43.53 19.13 2.79
N ASP A 255 43.93 20.35 3.15
CA ASP A 255 44.70 20.62 4.38
C ASP A 255 43.90 20.29 5.65
N ASN A 256 42.62 20.66 5.70
CA ASN A 256 41.77 20.33 6.83
C ASN A 256 41.55 18.81 6.94
N TRP A 257 41.40 18.12 5.82
CA TRP A 257 41.30 16.66 5.79
C TRP A 257 42.59 15.99 6.28
N ALA A 258 43.75 16.41 5.77
CA ALA A 258 45.06 15.88 6.16
C ALA A 258 45.32 15.98 7.67
N ASN A 259 44.82 17.05 8.30
CA ASN A 259 44.95 17.32 9.74
C ASN A 259 43.75 16.85 10.58
N ASN A 260 42.87 16.00 10.02
CA ASN A 260 41.68 15.44 10.69
C ASN A 260 40.72 16.50 11.30
N LYS A 261 40.58 17.68 10.66
CA LYS A 261 39.65 18.76 11.06
C LYS A 261 38.26 18.58 10.40
N PRO A 262 37.17 19.09 11.01
CA PRO A 262 35.82 18.97 10.46
C PRO A 262 35.65 19.75 9.14
N LEU A 263 34.83 19.20 8.24
CA LEU A 263 34.56 19.75 6.90
C LEU A 263 33.11 20.23 6.71
N ASP A 264 32.34 20.40 7.79
CA ASP A 264 30.89 20.68 7.74
C ASP A 264 30.54 21.95 6.94
N ALA A 265 31.47 22.91 6.84
CA ALA A 265 31.29 24.12 6.05
C ALA A 265 31.34 23.89 4.52
N TYR A 266 31.82 22.74 4.06
CA TYR A 266 32.10 22.44 2.64
C TYR A 266 31.24 21.31 2.06
N ILE A 267 30.35 20.71 2.86
CA ILE A 267 29.49 19.58 2.48
C ILE A 267 28.01 20.02 2.53
N SER A 268 27.26 19.75 1.46
CA SER A 268 25.83 20.09 1.39
C SER A 268 24.99 19.21 2.32
N ILE A 269 24.07 19.83 3.07
CA ILE A 269 23.09 19.17 3.96
C ILE A 269 22.19 18.13 3.26
N TYR A 270 22.15 18.11 1.92
CA TYR A 270 21.34 17.18 1.13
C TYR A 270 22.11 15.99 0.54
N ASP A 271 23.44 15.90 0.73
CA ASP A 271 24.27 14.89 0.05
C ASP A 271 25.01 13.96 1.03
N TYR A 272 24.27 13.00 1.59
CA TYR A 272 24.78 12.01 2.55
C TYR A 272 25.70 10.93 1.93
N ARG A 273 26.05 11.03 0.63
CA ARG A 273 26.77 9.94 -0.09
C ARG A 273 28.29 10.12 -0.17
N ASN A 274 28.84 11.30 0.05
CA ASN A 274 30.29 11.54 -0.15
C ASN A 274 31.08 11.34 1.15
N LYS A 275 31.64 10.14 1.34
CA LYS A 275 32.53 9.80 2.48
C LYS A 275 34.02 9.87 2.15
N ARG A 276 34.41 10.22 0.92
CA ARG A 276 35.80 10.22 0.45
C ARG A 276 36.22 11.61 0.00
N LEU A 277 37.46 12.02 0.32
CA LEU A 277 38.02 13.32 -0.07
C LEU A 277 37.94 13.56 -1.59
N ARG A 278 38.22 12.53 -2.39
CA ARG A 278 38.13 12.60 -3.86
C ARG A 278 36.74 12.97 -4.36
N ASP A 279 35.69 12.41 -3.75
CA ASP A 279 34.31 12.68 -4.14
C ASP A 279 33.93 14.12 -3.78
N ILE A 280 34.38 14.61 -2.61
CA ILE A 280 34.15 16.00 -2.17
C ILE A 280 34.84 16.98 -3.14
N VAL A 281 36.12 16.76 -3.46
CA VAL A 281 36.87 17.62 -4.40
C VAL A 281 36.27 17.59 -5.81
N SER A 282 35.75 16.44 -6.27
CA SER A 282 35.18 16.30 -7.61
C SER A 282 33.98 17.24 -7.88
N THR A 283 33.25 17.64 -6.84
CA THR A 283 32.14 18.60 -6.95
C THR A 283 32.59 20.00 -7.41
N TYR A 284 33.85 20.35 -7.15
CA TYR A 284 34.45 21.64 -7.47
C TYR A 284 35.22 21.65 -8.80
N GLN A 285 35.53 20.46 -9.33
CA GLN A 285 36.38 20.27 -10.50
C GLN A 285 35.74 20.76 -11.82
N ILE A 286 34.46 21.10 -11.82
CA ILE A 286 33.83 21.78 -12.96
C ILE A 286 34.28 23.25 -13.10
N TYR A 287 34.92 23.85 -12.09
CA TYR A 287 35.34 25.26 -12.08
C TYR A 287 36.86 25.46 -12.17
N THR A 288 37.64 24.37 -12.17
CA THR A 288 39.09 24.39 -12.30
C THR A 288 39.57 23.20 -13.12
N ASP A 289 40.66 23.38 -13.84
CA ASP A 289 41.39 22.34 -14.57
C ASP A 289 42.65 21.87 -13.81
N THR A 290 42.90 22.39 -12.60
CA THR A 290 44.02 21.97 -11.76
C THR A 290 43.83 20.51 -11.26
N ASP A 291 44.89 19.70 -11.37
CA ASP A 291 44.90 18.32 -10.88
C ASP A 291 45.42 18.26 -9.43
N PHE A 292 44.60 17.69 -8.54
CA PHE A 292 44.87 17.57 -7.10
C PHE A 292 45.13 16.12 -6.66
N LEU A 293 45.23 15.14 -7.57
CA LEU A 293 45.29 13.72 -7.23
C LEU A 293 46.43 13.35 -6.27
N GLU A 294 47.64 13.83 -6.54
CA GLU A 294 48.83 13.56 -5.70
C GLU A 294 48.67 14.15 -4.28
N GLN A 295 48.07 15.33 -4.18
CA GLN A 295 47.83 16.03 -2.91
C GLN A 295 46.73 15.33 -2.10
N ILE A 296 45.71 14.80 -2.77
CA ILE A 296 44.65 13.98 -2.15
C ILE A 296 45.22 12.68 -1.58
N GLU A 297 46.11 12.02 -2.32
CA GLU A 297 46.75 10.77 -1.87
C GLU A 297 47.66 11.00 -0.67
N ALA A 298 48.50 12.04 -0.71
CA ALA A 298 49.34 12.46 0.42
C ALA A 298 48.51 12.82 1.67
N ALA A 299 47.42 13.59 1.50
CA ALA A 299 46.54 13.99 2.60
C ALA A 299 45.80 12.80 3.24
N ASN A 300 45.38 11.81 2.45
CA ASN A 300 44.77 10.59 3.00
C ASN A 300 45.76 9.80 3.85
N HIS A 301 46.97 9.59 3.33
CA HIS A 301 48.02 8.86 4.04
C HIS A 301 48.39 9.54 5.37
N GLN A 302 48.58 10.86 5.36
CA GLN A 302 48.88 11.63 6.57
C GLN A 302 47.75 11.54 7.62
N ARG A 303 46.49 11.65 7.20
CA ARG A 303 45.34 11.55 8.10
C ARG A 303 45.27 10.17 8.76
N GLU A 304 45.53 9.11 8.00
CA GLU A 304 45.53 7.74 8.51
C GLU A 304 46.60 7.54 9.59
N LEU A 305 47.80 8.09 9.40
CA LEU A 305 48.88 8.04 10.40
C LEU A 305 48.50 8.78 11.69
N ILE A 306 47.91 9.98 11.61
CA ILE A 306 47.48 10.75 12.80
C ILE A 306 46.38 10.00 13.56
N CYS A 307 45.36 9.51 12.85
CA CYS A 307 44.26 8.76 13.46
C CYS A 307 44.78 7.49 14.15
N PHE A 308 45.78 6.83 13.55
CA PHE A 308 46.42 5.66 14.15
C PHE A 308 47.16 6.03 15.44
N GLN A 309 47.99 7.07 15.44
CA GLN A 309 48.71 7.53 16.63
C GLN A 309 47.77 7.89 17.79
N ASP A 310 46.69 8.63 17.52
CA ASP A 310 45.68 8.96 18.52
C ASP A 310 45.00 7.70 19.10
N SER A 311 44.75 6.70 18.24
CA SER A 311 44.16 5.44 18.68
C SER A 311 45.07 4.66 19.62
N LEU A 312 46.40 4.76 19.45
CA LEU A 312 47.37 4.05 20.28
C LEU A 312 47.33 4.52 21.73
N ILE A 313 47.07 5.81 21.99
CA ILE A 313 46.92 6.33 23.36
C ILE A 313 45.73 5.65 24.06
N SER A 314 44.59 5.59 23.37
CA SER A 314 43.39 4.91 23.90
C SER A 314 43.62 3.40 24.06
N PHE A 315 44.39 2.78 23.16
CA PHE A 315 44.79 1.39 23.27
C PHE A 315 45.69 1.12 24.48
N GLU A 316 46.70 1.95 24.75
CA GLU A 316 47.55 1.83 25.95
C GLU A 316 46.74 2.01 27.26
N GLU A 317 45.69 2.84 27.24
CA GLU A 317 44.77 3.00 28.37
C GLU A 317 43.89 1.76 28.59
N ASN A 318 43.23 1.28 27.53
CA ASN A 318 42.32 0.13 27.57
C ASN A 318 42.53 -0.78 26.35
N PRO A 319 43.48 -1.74 26.44
CA PRO A 319 43.88 -2.57 25.31
C PRO A 319 42.75 -3.43 24.74
N GLU A 320 41.87 -3.95 25.60
CA GLU A 320 40.80 -4.88 25.21
C GLU A 320 39.73 -4.20 24.36
N ARG A 321 39.34 -2.96 24.71
CA ARG A 321 38.28 -2.23 24.02
C ARG A 321 38.74 -1.60 22.70
N ASN A 322 40.00 -1.21 22.63
CA ASN A 322 40.50 -0.33 21.57
C ASN A 322 41.36 -1.02 20.52
N TRP A 323 41.66 -2.32 20.69
CA TRP A 323 42.44 -3.12 19.74
C TRP A 323 41.89 -3.06 18.31
N ASP A 324 40.60 -3.37 18.10
CA ASP A 324 40.05 -3.51 16.74
C ASP A 324 40.14 -2.19 15.96
N ASN A 325 39.98 -1.05 16.64
CA ASN A 325 40.11 0.26 16.03
C ASN A 325 41.57 0.56 15.65
N SER A 326 42.52 0.35 16.57
CA SER A 326 43.94 0.58 16.30
C SER A 326 44.49 -0.38 15.25
N PHE A 327 44.10 -1.66 15.26
CA PHE A 327 44.55 -2.65 14.29
C PHE A 327 43.99 -2.38 12.89
N ARG A 328 42.73 -1.96 12.77
CA ARG A 328 42.15 -1.56 11.49
C ARG A 328 42.92 -0.37 10.88
N LEU A 329 43.26 0.63 11.69
CA LEU A 329 44.04 1.78 11.25
C LEU A 329 45.46 1.39 10.88
N PHE A 330 46.10 0.52 11.67
CA PHE A 330 47.42 -0.02 11.39
C PHE A 330 47.50 -0.75 10.04
N ASN A 331 46.51 -1.58 9.68
CA ASN A 331 46.52 -2.32 8.42
C ASN A 331 46.57 -1.41 7.18
N ASN A 332 46.01 -0.20 7.26
CA ASN A 332 46.07 0.76 6.15
C ASN A 332 47.48 1.33 5.95
N ILE A 333 48.33 1.30 6.97
CA ILE A 333 49.67 1.91 6.98
C ILE A 333 50.75 0.92 7.45
N HIS A 334 50.53 -0.39 7.30
CA HIS A 334 51.40 -1.43 7.85
C HIS A 334 52.79 -1.46 7.20
N ASP A 335 52.93 -0.91 5.99
CA ASP A 335 54.21 -0.73 5.29
C ASP A 335 55.02 0.46 5.82
N ASP A 336 54.44 1.30 6.69
CA ASP A 336 55.13 2.42 7.32
C ASP A 336 55.97 1.94 8.52
N ALA A 337 57.30 2.07 8.39
CA ALA A 337 58.25 1.63 9.41
C ALA A 337 58.06 2.34 10.77
N GLN A 338 57.58 3.60 10.79
CA GLN A 338 57.28 4.33 12.01
C GLN A 338 56.04 3.75 12.70
N ALA A 339 55.00 3.38 11.94
CA ALA A 339 53.78 2.78 12.48
C ALA A 339 54.06 1.42 13.15
N VAL A 340 54.91 0.57 12.54
CA VAL A 340 55.29 -0.75 13.09
C VAL A 340 56.03 -0.61 14.43
N VAL A 341 56.99 0.32 14.52
CA VAL A 341 57.76 0.56 15.75
C VAL A 341 56.87 1.09 16.87
N LEU A 342 55.98 2.05 16.56
CA LEU A 342 55.05 2.61 17.55
C LEU A 342 54.08 1.55 18.07
N PHE A 343 53.52 0.71 17.19
CA PHE A 343 52.56 -0.31 17.62
C PHE A 343 53.20 -1.37 18.51
N SER A 344 54.40 -1.83 18.16
CA SER A 344 55.17 -2.79 18.95
C SER A 344 55.45 -2.26 20.36
N ALA A 345 55.87 -1.01 20.48
CA ALA A 345 56.11 -0.36 21.77
C ALA A 345 54.84 -0.23 22.61
N SER A 346 53.70 0.14 22.01
CA SER A 346 52.41 0.21 22.71
C SER A 346 51.91 -1.16 23.17
N VAL A 347 52.12 -2.22 22.38
CA VAL A 347 51.79 -3.62 22.76
C VAL A 347 52.60 -4.05 23.99
N GLN A 348 53.90 -3.76 24.04
CA GLN A 348 54.74 -4.09 25.20
C GLN A 348 54.26 -3.38 26.48
N LYS A 349 53.96 -2.08 26.39
CA LYS A 349 53.39 -1.33 27.53
C LYS A 349 52.04 -1.89 28.00
N ALA A 350 51.17 -2.24 27.06
CA ALA A 350 49.88 -2.84 27.35
C ALA A 350 50.02 -4.18 28.07
N PHE A 351 50.97 -5.02 27.64
CA PHE A 351 51.27 -6.30 28.27
C PHE A 351 51.74 -6.13 29.73
N GLU A 352 52.74 -5.28 29.99
CA GLU A 352 53.24 -5.05 31.36
C GLU A 352 52.17 -4.47 32.29
N LYS A 353 51.31 -3.58 31.78
CA LYS A 353 50.19 -3.02 32.53
C LYS A 353 49.17 -4.10 32.94
N LEU A 354 48.80 -4.98 32.01
CA LEU A 354 47.86 -6.07 32.28
C LEU A 354 48.46 -7.13 33.22
N LYS A 355 49.77 -7.37 33.12
CA LYS A 355 50.55 -8.26 33.99
C LYS A 355 50.57 -7.75 35.43
N THR A 356 50.88 -6.47 35.63
CA THR A 356 50.85 -5.81 36.95
C THR A 356 49.46 -5.84 37.59
N ALA A 357 48.40 -5.79 36.78
CA ALA A 357 47.01 -5.86 37.23
C ALA A 357 46.48 -7.29 37.45
N ASN A 358 47.30 -8.34 37.26
CA ASN A 358 46.94 -9.75 37.35
C ASN A 358 45.72 -10.16 36.48
N LYS A 359 45.57 -9.54 35.30
CA LYS A 359 44.46 -9.80 34.37
C LYS A 359 44.82 -10.90 33.35
N LEU A 360 44.88 -12.15 33.81
CA LEU A 360 45.33 -13.29 32.99
C LEU A 360 44.54 -13.50 31.67
N SER A 361 43.21 -13.37 31.69
CA SER A 361 42.40 -13.54 30.46
C SER A 361 42.67 -12.44 29.42
N ALA A 362 42.86 -11.19 29.89
CA ALA A 362 43.19 -10.05 29.02
C ALA A 362 44.59 -10.20 28.40
N LEU A 363 45.55 -10.73 29.16
CA LEU A 363 46.89 -11.04 28.68
C LEU A 363 46.86 -12.09 27.57
N VAL A 364 46.12 -13.18 27.77
CA VAL A 364 45.98 -14.26 26.78
C VAL A 364 45.31 -13.75 25.49
N SER A 365 44.24 -12.95 25.61
CA SER A 365 43.59 -12.34 24.45
C SER A 365 44.53 -11.40 23.68
N LEU A 366 45.34 -10.59 24.38
CA LEU A 366 46.33 -9.72 23.74
C LEU A 366 47.39 -10.54 22.99
N LEU A 367 47.91 -11.62 23.61
CA LEU A 367 48.91 -12.49 22.99
C LEU A 367 48.41 -13.17 21.72
N LEU A 368 47.19 -13.73 21.73
CA LEU A 368 46.60 -14.33 20.53
C LEU A 368 46.51 -13.33 19.37
N ARG A 369 46.14 -12.08 19.66
CA ARG A 369 45.97 -11.03 18.66
C ARG A 369 47.29 -10.55 18.05
N ILE A 370 48.39 -10.59 18.82
CA ILE A 370 49.71 -10.19 18.33
C ILE A 370 50.50 -11.35 17.70
N LYS A 371 50.04 -12.60 17.83
CA LYS A 371 50.77 -13.82 17.42
C LYS A 371 51.29 -13.75 15.98
N SER A 372 50.49 -13.26 15.03
CA SER A 372 50.87 -13.14 13.62
C SER A 372 51.60 -11.85 13.27
N ILE A 373 51.57 -10.85 14.16
CA ILE A 373 52.10 -9.49 13.93
C ILE A 373 53.48 -9.34 14.56
N PHE A 374 53.64 -9.80 15.80
CA PHE A 374 54.85 -9.74 16.60
C PHE A 374 55.16 -11.12 17.21
N PRO A 375 55.55 -12.12 16.39
CA PRO A 375 55.72 -13.51 16.84
C PRO A 375 56.79 -13.69 17.94
N GLU A 376 57.83 -12.84 17.95
CA GLU A 376 58.88 -12.91 18.99
C GLU A 376 58.38 -12.48 20.39
N LEU A 377 57.48 -11.49 20.45
CA LEU A 377 56.84 -11.08 21.71
C LEU A 377 55.87 -12.15 22.21
N PHE A 378 55.14 -12.79 21.28
CA PHE A 378 54.22 -13.87 21.60
C PHE A 378 54.93 -15.05 22.29
N ILE A 379 56.07 -15.50 21.76
CA ILE A 379 56.81 -16.65 22.31
C ILE A 379 57.34 -16.35 23.72
N THR A 380 57.99 -15.19 23.90
CA THR A 380 58.57 -14.77 25.19
C THR A 380 57.51 -14.72 26.28
N TYR A 381 56.41 -14.00 26.03
CA TYR A 381 55.37 -13.77 27.02
C TYR A 381 54.47 -14.98 27.27
N SER A 382 54.27 -15.86 26.28
CA SER A 382 53.51 -17.09 26.50
C SER A 382 54.20 -18.00 27.53
N ASN A 383 55.54 -18.08 27.52
CA ASN A 383 56.28 -18.89 28.49
C ASN A 383 56.17 -18.33 29.92
N GLU A 384 56.12 -17.02 30.09
CA GLU A 384 56.01 -16.37 31.42
C GLU A 384 54.66 -16.62 32.10
N LEU A 385 53.60 -16.94 31.35
CA LEU A 385 52.23 -17.09 31.88
C LEU A 385 51.85 -18.51 32.28
N TRP A 386 52.66 -19.54 31.99
CA TRP A 386 52.28 -20.94 32.24
C TRP A 386 51.97 -21.24 33.71
N GLN A 387 52.90 -20.97 34.63
CA GLN A 387 52.70 -21.28 36.06
C GLN A 387 51.51 -20.55 36.70
N PRO A 388 51.33 -19.22 36.50
CA PRO A 388 50.16 -18.51 37.04
C PRO A 388 48.81 -19.03 36.53
N ILE A 389 48.76 -19.54 35.29
CA ILE A 389 47.55 -20.12 34.71
C ILE A 389 47.24 -21.49 35.32
N GLU A 390 48.25 -22.35 35.44
CA GLU A 390 48.13 -23.70 36.01
C GLU A 390 47.57 -23.66 37.44
N GLU A 391 48.13 -22.81 38.32
CA GLU A 391 47.69 -22.68 39.71
C GLU A 391 46.24 -22.18 39.83
N LYS A 392 45.84 -21.25 38.94
CA LYS A 392 44.49 -20.70 38.93
C LYS A 392 43.45 -21.75 38.54
N LEU A 393 43.72 -22.55 37.50
CA LEU A 393 42.78 -23.55 37.00
C LEU A 393 42.53 -24.67 38.01
N LEU A 394 43.59 -25.18 38.65
CA LEU A 394 43.46 -26.23 39.66
C LEU A 394 42.70 -25.74 40.91
N LYS A 395 42.86 -24.48 41.30
CA LYS A 395 42.08 -23.88 42.37
C LYS A 395 40.60 -23.77 42.01
N GLN A 396 40.29 -23.28 40.80
CA GLN A 396 38.92 -23.16 40.31
C GLN A 396 38.21 -24.52 40.28
N LEU A 397 38.86 -25.58 39.80
CA LEU A 397 38.29 -26.93 39.78
C LEU A 397 37.84 -27.42 41.17
N ASN A 398 38.68 -27.21 42.19
CA ASN A 398 38.36 -27.64 43.54
C ASN A 398 37.19 -26.84 44.13
N ASP A 399 37.16 -25.52 43.89
CA ASP A 399 36.10 -24.64 44.39
C ASP A 399 34.72 -24.99 43.78
N VAL A 400 34.67 -25.34 42.49
CA VAL A 400 33.41 -25.70 41.81
C VAL A 400 32.89 -27.08 42.22
N ILE A 401 33.79 -28.03 42.47
CA ILE A 401 33.44 -29.36 42.97
C ILE A 401 32.87 -29.27 44.38
N GLN A 402 33.48 -28.50 45.28
CA GLN A 402 32.95 -28.28 46.63
C GLN A 402 31.59 -27.58 46.63
N ALA A 403 31.38 -26.66 45.70
CA ALA A 403 30.11 -25.96 45.53
C ALA A 403 29.01 -26.84 44.90
N LYS A 404 29.33 -28.05 44.41
CA LYS A 404 28.43 -28.94 43.65
C LYS A 404 27.67 -28.21 42.53
N SER A 405 28.32 -27.24 41.88
CA SER A 405 27.68 -26.36 40.90
C SER A 405 28.22 -26.60 39.50
N LYS A 406 27.41 -27.23 38.64
CA LYS A 406 27.71 -27.39 37.21
C LYS A 406 27.91 -26.04 36.51
N TYR A 407 27.06 -25.06 36.79
CA TYR A 407 27.14 -23.74 36.18
C TYR A 407 28.52 -23.14 36.40
N ARG A 408 29.00 -23.15 37.66
CA ARG A 408 30.35 -22.66 37.98
C ARG A 408 31.43 -23.53 37.34
N PHE A 409 31.25 -24.84 37.22
CA PHE A 409 32.18 -25.72 36.53
C PHE A 409 32.36 -25.35 35.05
N GLU A 410 31.27 -25.13 34.33
CA GLU A 410 31.30 -24.66 32.94
C GLU A 410 31.88 -23.24 32.84
N THR A 411 31.29 -22.26 33.54
CA THR A 411 31.59 -20.84 33.32
C THR A 411 32.85 -20.34 34.01
N GLU A 412 33.30 -20.98 35.09
CA GLU A 412 34.49 -20.56 35.83
C GLU A 412 35.71 -21.42 35.50
N PHE A 413 35.53 -22.76 35.43
CA PHE A 413 36.65 -23.70 35.25
C PHE A 413 36.88 -24.05 33.78
N GLU A 414 35.88 -24.56 33.06
CA GLU A 414 36.05 -25.01 31.67
C GLU A 414 36.31 -23.85 30.70
N ASP A 415 35.53 -22.76 30.82
CA ASP A 415 35.80 -21.51 30.13
C ASP A 415 37.20 -20.96 30.47
N GLY A 416 37.58 -21.04 31.74
CA GLY A 416 38.92 -20.71 32.20
C GLY A 416 39.99 -21.55 31.51
N PHE A 417 39.79 -22.87 31.42
CA PHE A 417 40.71 -23.83 30.83
C PHE A 417 40.91 -23.56 29.34
N ASN A 418 39.82 -23.42 28.59
CA ASN A 418 39.85 -23.12 27.15
C ASN A 418 40.47 -21.74 26.87
N THR A 419 40.07 -20.73 27.64
CA THR A 419 40.51 -19.34 27.41
C THR A 419 41.97 -19.16 27.81
N LEU A 420 42.38 -19.61 29.00
CA LEU A 420 43.72 -19.32 29.51
C LEU A 420 44.79 -20.16 28.83
N LEU A 421 44.48 -21.40 28.43
CA LEU A 421 45.47 -22.27 27.78
C LEU A 421 45.53 -22.10 26.25
N SER A 422 44.69 -21.25 25.65
CA SER A 422 44.57 -21.07 24.19
C SER A 422 45.87 -20.69 23.48
N ILE A 423 46.85 -20.16 24.20
CA ILE A 423 48.17 -19.73 23.70
C ILE A 423 49.20 -20.86 23.64
N PHE A 424 48.94 -22.00 24.29
CA PHE A 424 49.84 -23.16 24.32
C PHE A 424 49.42 -24.24 23.31
N GLU A 425 50.37 -25.08 22.89
CA GLU A 425 50.12 -26.25 22.04
C GLU A 425 49.41 -27.38 22.82
N ASP A 426 48.69 -28.24 22.08
CA ASP A 426 47.80 -29.26 22.65
C ASP A 426 48.51 -30.23 23.60
N ASP A 427 49.73 -30.69 23.24
CA ASP A 427 50.56 -31.57 24.09
C ASP A 427 50.79 -31.00 25.50
N LYS A 428 50.91 -29.66 25.60
CA LYS A 428 51.14 -28.99 26.88
C LYS A 428 49.84 -28.88 27.68
N ARG A 429 48.70 -28.66 27.02
CA ARG A 429 47.36 -28.64 27.65
C ARG A 429 46.96 -30.00 28.19
N ASP A 430 47.30 -31.06 27.45
CA ASP A 430 46.92 -32.43 27.79
C ASP A 430 47.62 -32.95 29.05
N SER A 431 48.72 -32.33 29.47
CA SER A 431 49.43 -32.67 30.72
C SER A 431 48.57 -32.53 32.00
N LEU A 432 47.53 -31.68 32.00
CA LEU A 432 46.65 -31.44 33.16
C LEU A 432 45.43 -32.38 33.20
N ARG A 433 45.06 -33.00 32.08
CA ARG A 433 43.83 -33.80 31.96
C ARG A 433 43.71 -34.96 32.96
N PRO A 434 44.77 -35.78 33.21
CA PRO A 434 44.64 -36.93 34.10
C PRO A 434 44.27 -36.54 35.54
N ILE A 435 44.76 -35.39 36.02
CA ILE A 435 44.48 -34.89 37.36
C ILE A 435 43.01 -34.43 37.43
N ILE A 436 42.55 -33.67 36.43
CA ILE A 436 41.20 -33.13 36.35
C ILE A 436 40.15 -34.25 36.27
N SER A 437 40.35 -35.23 35.38
CA SER A 437 39.44 -36.36 35.19
C SER A 437 39.22 -37.18 36.46
N LYS A 438 40.28 -37.39 37.25
CA LYS A 438 40.20 -38.13 38.51
C LYS A 438 39.33 -37.39 39.54
N THR A 439 39.56 -36.09 39.72
CA THR A 439 38.83 -35.27 40.72
C THR A 439 37.33 -35.19 40.40
N ILE A 440 36.95 -35.16 39.12
CA ILE A 440 35.55 -35.14 38.68
C ILE A 440 34.81 -36.43 39.07
N ILE A 441 35.42 -37.61 38.82
CA ILE A 441 34.78 -38.92 39.11
C ILE A 441 34.52 -39.11 40.61
N GLU A 442 35.38 -38.54 41.46
CA GLU A 442 35.29 -38.65 42.92
C GLU A 442 34.28 -37.67 43.56
N SER A 443 33.65 -36.76 42.79
CA SER A 443 32.94 -35.58 43.33
C SER A 443 31.50 -35.77 43.85
N GLU A 444 30.89 -36.95 43.70
CA GLU A 444 29.46 -37.25 44.03
C GLU A 444 28.40 -36.28 43.43
N ALA A 445 28.80 -35.30 42.61
CA ALA A 445 27.93 -34.29 42.04
C ALA A 445 27.38 -34.76 40.69
N ILE A 446 26.17 -35.33 40.69
CA ILE A 446 25.57 -35.99 39.52
C ILE A 446 25.53 -35.08 38.28
N ASP A 447 25.24 -33.79 38.43
CA ASP A 447 25.17 -32.84 37.33
C ASP A 447 26.55 -32.54 36.72
N ILE A 448 27.60 -32.46 37.55
CA ILE A 448 28.99 -32.26 37.09
C ILE A 448 29.50 -33.53 36.41
N ILE A 449 29.19 -34.71 36.95
CA ILE A 449 29.58 -36.01 36.36
C ILE A 449 28.94 -36.19 34.97
N ASN A 450 27.65 -35.88 34.82
CA ASN A 450 26.97 -35.97 33.53
C ASN A 450 27.50 -34.93 32.54
N TYR A 451 27.67 -33.68 32.97
CA TYR A 451 28.18 -32.62 32.09
C TYR A 451 29.63 -32.87 31.64
N ALA A 452 30.51 -33.30 32.55
CA ALA A 452 31.92 -33.55 32.23
C ALA A 452 32.12 -34.69 31.21
N ALA A 453 31.14 -35.57 31.05
CA ALA A 453 31.16 -36.64 30.06
C ALA A 453 30.65 -36.21 28.67
N ASP A 454 29.81 -35.17 28.62
CA ASP A 454 29.20 -34.65 27.39
C ASP A 454 29.88 -33.35 26.90
N SER A 455 30.71 -32.72 27.73
CA SER A 455 31.58 -31.59 27.37
C SER A 455 32.45 -31.94 26.16
N ASP A 456 32.69 -30.95 25.29
CA ASP A 456 33.55 -31.07 24.10
C ASP A 456 34.98 -31.52 24.44
N LEU A 457 35.42 -31.29 25.67
CA LEU A 457 36.72 -31.71 26.16
C LEU A 457 36.75 -33.17 26.61
N GLY A 458 35.60 -33.84 26.77
CA GLY A 458 35.52 -35.26 27.10
C GLY A 458 36.27 -35.62 28.37
N TRP A 459 36.07 -34.88 29.46
CA TRP A 459 36.84 -35.01 30.69
C TRP A 459 36.78 -36.42 31.28
N ILE A 460 35.65 -37.13 31.12
CA ILE A 460 35.48 -38.52 31.54
C ILE A 460 34.70 -39.32 30.49
N PRO A 461 34.88 -40.66 30.38
CA PRO A 461 34.11 -41.47 29.45
C PRO A 461 32.61 -41.55 29.81
N ARG A 462 31.73 -41.43 28.80
CA ARG A 462 30.26 -41.49 28.92
C ARG A 462 29.74 -42.71 29.69
N GLU A 463 30.30 -43.89 29.42
CA GLU A 463 29.90 -45.14 30.08
C GLU A 463 30.11 -45.09 31.61
N LYS A 464 31.22 -44.48 32.06
CA LYS A 464 31.53 -44.34 33.49
C LYS A 464 30.60 -43.33 34.18
N ALA A 465 30.23 -42.26 33.49
CA ALA A 465 29.28 -41.27 34.00
C ALA A 465 27.87 -41.85 34.16
N ILE A 466 27.39 -42.63 33.18
CA ILE A 466 26.09 -43.29 33.23
C ILE A 466 26.03 -44.29 34.39
N ALA A 467 27.03 -45.17 34.50
CA ALA A 467 27.08 -46.16 35.57
C ALA A 467 27.05 -45.50 36.96
N LYS A 468 27.83 -44.42 37.16
CA LYS A 468 27.85 -43.70 38.43
C LYS A 468 26.54 -42.96 38.70
N SER A 469 25.88 -42.43 37.67
CA SER A 469 24.58 -41.75 37.79
C SER A 469 23.46 -42.73 38.16
N HIS A 470 23.42 -43.92 37.56
CA HIS A 470 22.45 -44.95 37.93
C HIS A 470 22.66 -45.45 39.36
N GLU A 471 23.92 -45.60 39.81
CA GLU A 471 24.24 -45.94 41.21
C GLU A 471 23.64 -44.92 42.19
N LEU A 472 23.78 -43.63 41.88
CA LEU A 472 23.27 -42.52 42.72
C LEU A 472 21.74 -42.38 42.66
N LEU A 473 21.09 -42.70 41.54
CA LEU A 473 19.63 -42.52 41.36
C LEU A 473 18.79 -43.73 41.82
N ASN A 474 19.39 -44.92 41.93
CA ASN A 474 18.68 -46.10 42.42
C ASN A 474 18.38 -46.04 43.94
N SER A 475 19.02 -45.14 44.67
CA SER A 475 18.89 -45.00 46.12
C SER A 475 17.90 -43.91 46.58
N ILE A 476 17.24 -43.20 45.64
CA ILE A 476 16.29 -42.12 45.93
C ILE A 476 14.82 -42.52 45.61
N THR A 477 13.87 -41.83 46.26
CA THR A 477 12.42 -42.06 46.14
C THR A 477 11.81 -41.46 44.87
N ASP A 478 10.60 -41.89 44.48
CA ASP A 478 9.91 -41.37 43.28
C ASP A 478 9.50 -39.89 43.42
N GLU A 479 9.25 -39.42 44.65
CA GLU A 479 9.02 -38.00 44.96
C GLU A 479 10.29 -37.16 44.75
N GLU A 480 11.44 -37.66 45.23
CA GLU A 480 12.76 -37.03 45.03
C GLU A 480 13.14 -37.06 43.53
N LEU A 481 12.81 -38.13 42.80
CA LEU A 481 12.98 -38.21 41.35
C LEU A 481 12.15 -37.16 40.60
N SER A 482 10.90 -36.95 41.02
CA SER A 482 10.04 -35.92 40.42
C SER A 482 10.61 -34.51 40.62
N SER A 483 11.32 -34.26 41.73
CA SER A 483 11.98 -32.98 41.99
C SER A 483 13.14 -32.67 41.03
N LEU A 484 13.75 -33.71 40.44
CA LEU A 484 14.81 -33.59 39.42
C LEU A 484 14.25 -33.25 38.02
N VAL A 485 12.92 -33.22 37.85
CA VAL A 485 12.28 -32.89 36.56
C VAL A 485 11.90 -31.41 36.56
N GLY A 486 12.87 -30.54 36.23
CA GLY A 486 12.71 -29.09 36.27
C GLY A 486 13.78 -28.32 35.48
N LYS A 487 13.72 -26.97 35.51
CA LYS A 487 14.61 -26.06 34.75
C LYS A 487 16.10 -26.22 35.10
N ASP A 488 16.43 -26.81 36.25
CA ASP A 488 17.80 -26.93 36.75
C ASP A 488 18.50 -28.25 36.33
N SER A 489 17.82 -29.14 35.59
CA SER A 489 18.30 -30.51 35.29
C SER A 489 18.54 -30.78 33.80
N ILE A 490 18.87 -29.74 33.04
CA ILE A 490 19.12 -29.78 31.58
C ILE A 490 20.36 -30.64 31.24
N TYR A 491 21.27 -30.82 32.20
CA TYR A 491 22.62 -31.36 31.98
C TYR A 491 22.77 -32.87 32.24
N LEU A 492 21.67 -33.55 32.56
CA LEU A 492 21.67 -34.99 32.65
C LEU A 492 21.79 -35.60 31.25
N LEU A 493 22.57 -36.67 31.13
CA LEU A 493 22.69 -37.45 29.90
C LEU A 493 21.31 -38.02 29.50
N ASN A 494 21.10 -38.21 28.20
CA ASN A 494 19.82 -38.68 27.66
C ASN A 494 19.38 -40.01 28.30
N GLU A 495 20.32 -40.94 28.48
CA GLU A 495 20.11 -42.24 29.09
C GLU A 495 19.62 -42.12 30.55
N VAL A 496 20.12 -41.11 31.27
CA VAL A 496 19.73 -40.82 32.66
C VAL A 496 18.35 -40.16 32.71
N LYS A 497 18.06 -39.23 31.80
CA LYS A 497 16.73 -38.61 31.66
C LYS A 497 15.66 -39.63 31.28
N GLU A 498 15.98 -40.55 30.37
CA GLU A 498 15.10 -41.66 29.97
C GLU A 498 14.72 -42.52 31.17
N PHE A 499 15.71 -42.92 31.97
CA PHE A 499 15.51 -43.72 33.18
C PHE A 499 14.53 -43.05 34.16
N ILE A 500 14.70 -41.74 34.42
CA ILE A 500 13.86 -40.97 35.34
C ILE A 500 12.39 -40.94 34.85
N ILE A 501 12.16 -40.58 33.59
CA ILE A 501 10.79 -40.41 33.08
C ILE A 501 10.07 -41.74 32.89
N VAL A 502 10.76 -42.79 32.45
CA VAL A 502 10.15 -44.13 32.32
C VAL A 502 9.66 -44.63 33.68
N ARG A 503 10.44 -44.42 34.75
CA ARG A 503 10.05 -44.78 36.13
C ARG A 503 8.84 -43.98 36.61
N LEU A 504 8.79 -42.67 36.37
CA LEU A 504 7.67 -41.79 36.76
C LEU A 504 6.38 -42.07 35.97
N LEU A 505 6.45 -42.23 34.65
CA LEU A 505 5.27 -42.56 33.82
C LEU A 505 4.66 -43.92 34.20
N GLY A 506 5.51 -44.89 34.55
CA GLY A 506 5.06 -46.19 35.08
C GLY A 506 4.27 -46.06 36.38
N ALA A 507 4.71 -45.18 37.29
CA ALA A 507 4.04 -44.93 38.57
C ALA A 507 2.68 -44.22 38.41
N TYR A 508 2.49 -43.44 37.34
CA TYR A 508 1.28 -42.64 37.10
C TYR A 508 0.23 -43.31 36.20
N SER A 509 0.57 -44.43 35.56
CA SER A 509 -0.35 -45.14 34.65
C SER A 509 -1.61 -45.60 35.37
N GLY A 510 -2.78 -45.37 34.76
CA GLY A 510 -4.09 -45.71 35.32
C GLY A 510 -4.68 -44.71 36.33
N LYS A 511 -3.95 -43.66 36.73
CA LYS A 511 -4.49 -42.57 37.57
C LYS A 511 -5.26 -41.56 36.71
N SER A 512 -6.43 -41.08 37.19
CA SER A 512 -7.22 -40.06 36.49
C SER A 512 -6.63 -38.66 36.66
N LEU A 513 -6.81 -37.78 35.67
CA LEU A 513 -6.40 -36.37 35.79
C LEU A 513 -7.25 -35.56 36.80
N ASP A 514 -8.35 -36.13 37.28
CA ASP A 514 -9.19 -35.52 38.31
C ASP A 514 -8.59 -35.69 39.73
N GLU A 515 -7.51 -36.49 39.90
CA GLU A 515 -6.73 -36.70 41.15
C GLU A 515 -5.25 -36.30 40.96
N TYR A 516 -4.51 -35.92 42.01
CA TYR A 516 -3.08 -35.56 41.87
C TYR A 516 -2.23 -36.78 41.53
N LEU A 517 -1.45 -36.72 40.44
CA LEU A 517 -0.65 -37.87 39.98
C LEU A 517 0.48 -38.27 40.95
N ASP A 518 1.06 -37.28 41.63
CA ASP A 518 2.18 -37.41 42.56
C ASP A 518 1.75 -37.48 44.03
N ASP A 519 0.45 -37.61 44.30
CA ASP A 519 -0.13 -37.72 45.63
C ASP A 519 0.13 -36.50 46.57
N SER A 520 0.63 -35.36 46.04
CA SER A 520 1.14 -34.22 46.83
C SER A 520 0.09 -33.32 47.50
N SER A 521 -1.21 -33.54 47.28
CA SER A 521 -2.34 -32.78 47.82
C SER A 521 -2.08 -31.26 47.99
N GLN A 522 -1.89 -30.54 46.90
CA GLN A 522 -1.53 -29.12 46.96
C GLN A 522 -2.73 -28.22 47.32
N ALA A 523 -2.66 -27.53 48.46
CA ALA A 523 -3.79 -26.78 49.06
C ALA A 523 -4.41 -25.65 48.20
N TRP A 524 -3.79 -25.23 47.08
CA TRP A 524 -4.18 -24.03 46.34
C TRP A 524 -4.39 -24.21 44.82
N VAL A 525 -4.12 -25.38 44.24
CA VAL A 525 -4.21 -25.60 42.78
C VAL A 525 -5.03 -26.84 42.48
N LYS A 526 -6.11 -26.73 41.70
CA LYS A 526 -6.95 -27.89 41.34
C LYS A 526 -6.14 -28.99 40.62
N PRO A 527 -6.49 -30.29 40.77
CA PRO A 527 -5.74 -31.41 40.21
C PRO A 527 -5.44 -31.30 38.70
N ILE A 528 -6.44 -30.92 37.89
CA ILE A 528 -6.28 -30.87 36.42
C ILE A 528 -5.20 -29.88 35.96
N PRO A 529 -5.25 -28.57 36.31
CA PRO A 529 -4.15 -27.64 35.98
C PRO A 529 -2.79 -28.09 36.49
N TYR A 530 -2.73 -28.69 37.68
CA TYR A 530 -1.49 -29.17 38.29
C TYR A 530 -0.88 -30.32 37.47
N ASN A 531 -1.65 -31.37 37.20
CA ASN A 531 -1.22 -32.54 36.43
C ASN A 531 -0.82 -32.18 35.00
N ILE A 532 -1.55 -31.24 34.37
CA ILE A 532 -1.18 -30.70 33.06
C ILE A 532 0.18 -29.99 33.12
N GLY A 533 0.45 -29.23 34.18
CA GLY A 533 1.74 -28.61 34.42
C GLY A 533 2.87 -29.63 34.57
N LEU A 534 2.65 -30.67 35.39
CA LEU A 534 3.60 -31.76 35.65
C LEU A 534 3.97 -32.52 34.36
N LEU A 535 2.97 -32.97 33.60
CA LEU A 535 3.19 -33.70 32.35
C LEU A 535 3.86 -32.82 31.27
N LYS A 536 3.62 -31.50 31.28
CA LYS A 536 4.37 -30.56 30.42
C LYS A 536 5.84 -30.49 30.82
N SER A 537 6.15 -30.47 32.11
CA SER A 537 7.54 -30.52 32.59
C SER A 537 8.25 -31.78 32.12
N PHE A 538 7.57 -32.93 32.09
CA PHE A 538 8.14 -34.19 31.61
C PHE A 538 8.51 -34.11 30.12
N LYS A 539 7.60 -33.56 29.30
CA LYS A 539 7.83 -33.36 27.87
C LYS A 539 8.94 -32.35 27.59
N ASN A 540 9.10 -31.32 28.43
CA ASN A 540 10.17 -30.35 28.30
C ASN A 540 11.53 -30.90 28.76
N PHE A 541 11.53 -31.86 29.68
CA PHE A 541 12.74 -32.49 30.22
C PHE A 541 13.39 -33.47 29.22
N ILE A 542 12.58 -34.08 28.34
CA ILE A 542 13.06 -34.96 27.27
C ILE A 542 13.32 -34.16 26.00
N THR A 543 14.59 -34.10 25.60
CA THR A 543 15.06 -33.36 24.42
C THR A 543 15.51 -34.26 23.26
N PHE A 544 15.30 -35.57 23.37
CA PHE A 544 15.78 -36.59 22.42
C PHE A 544 14.68 -37.61 22.11
N ASN A 545 14.81 -38.29 20.97
CA ASN A 545 13.89 -39.37 20.58
C ASN A 545 14.33 -40.69 21.21
N SER A 546 13.42 -41.40 21.86
CA SER A 546 13.66 -42.72 22.42
C SER A 546 12.46 -43.64 22.16
N PRO A 547 12.67 -44.80 21.51
CA PRO A 547 11.61 -45.79 21.32
C PRO A 547 11.03 -46.32 22.65
N ILE A 548 11.86 -46.43 23.69
CA ILE A 548 11.46 -46.94 25.02
C ILE A 548 10.53 -45.92 25.70
N LEU A 549 10.89 -44.65 25.59
CA LEU A 549 10.09 -43.56 26.13
C LEU A 549 8.79 -43.37 25.35
N ASP A 550 8.82 -43.47 24.02
CA ASP A 550 7.63 -43.41 23.17
C ASP A 550 6.64 -44.53 23.52
N GLN A 551 7.14 -45.74 23.77
CA GLN A 551 6.33 -46.86 24.26
C GLN A 551 5.73 -46.58 25.65
N SER A 552 6.50 -46.00 26.57
CA SER A 552 6.02 -45.67 27.92
C SER A 552 4.96 -44.56 27.90
N TRP A 553 5.13 -43.54 27.05
CA TRP A 553 4.12 -42.50 26.83
C TRP A 553 2.84 -43.04 26.19
N ALA A 554 2.96 -43.90 25.18
CA ALA A 554 1.81 -44.55 24.55
C ALA A 554 1.04 -45.38 25.59
N PHE A 555 1.76 -46.18 26.39
CA PHE A 555 1.16 -46.96 27.48
C PHE A 555 0.44 -46.08 28.51
N TYR A 556 1.02 -44.95 28.89
CA TYR A 556 0.35 -43.98 29.78
C TYR A 556 -0.93 -43.42 29.14
N VAL A 557 -0.88 -42.96 27.89
CA VAL A 557 -2.05 -42.39 27.19
C VAL A 557 -3.16 -43.42 26.99
N ASP A 558 -2.81 -44.66 26.64
CA ASP A 558 -3.74 -45.77 26.45
C ASP A 558 -4.45 -46.18 27.76
N SER A 559 -3.87 -45.83 28.92
CA SER A 559 -4.48 -46.07 30.24
C SER A 559 -5.58 -45.05 30.60
N LEU A 560 -5.71 -43.95 29.86
CA LEU A 560 -6.61 -42.84 30.19
C LEU A 560 -7.99 -42.97 29.53
N ASN A 561 -9.00 -42.36 30.16
CA ASN A 561 -10.33 -42.25 29.57
C ASN A 561 -10.38 -41.17 28.46
N ALA A 562 -11.42 -41.24 27.61
CA ALA A 562 -11.60 -40.33 26.48
C ALA A 562 -11.62 -38.82 26.85
N LYS A 563 -12.20 -38.49 28.01
CA LYS A 563 -12.30 -37.11 28.51
C LYS A 563 -10.93 -36.55 28.87
N ASP A 564 -10.09 -37.36 29.50
CA ASP A 564 -8.73 -37.00 29.88
C ASP A 564 -7.80 -36.93 28.66
N ILE A 565 -7.97 -37.83 27.67
CA ILE A 565 -7.25 -37.77 26.38
C ILE A 565 -7.55 -36.45 25.65
N LEU A 566 -8.82 -36.02 25.57
CA LEU A 566 -9.20 -34.75 24.94
C LEU A 566 -8.60 -33.55 25.69
N ARG A 567 -8.56 -33.59 27.03
CA ARG A 567 -7.92 -32.54 27.85
C ARG A 567 -6.41 -32.47 27.57
N LEU A 568 -5.72 -33.61 27.48
CA LEU A 568 -4.29 -33.66 27.13
C LEU A 568 -4.04 -33.10 25.72
N TYR A 569 -4.91 -33.39 24.77
CA TYR A 569 -4.82 -32.87 23.41
C TYR A 569 -5.01 -31.34 23.37
N HIS A 570 -6.05 -30.81 24.00
CA HIS A 570 -6.27 -29.35 24.09
C HIS A 570 -5.13 -28.62 24.82
N ALA A 571 -4.46 -29.29 25.77
CA ALA A 571 -3.30 -28.77 26.48
C ALA A 571 -1.96 -28.91 25.71
N ASN A 572 -1.97 -29.47 24.49
CA ASN A 572 -0.81 -29.77 23.65
C ASN A 572 0.20 -30.77 24.27
N ILE A 573 -0.26 -31.63 25.20
CA ILE A 573 0.57 -32.67 25.82
C ILE A 573 0.76 -33.83 24.85
N ILE A 574 -0.33 -34.33 24.27
CA ILE A 574 -0.30 -35.30 23.16
C ILE A 574 -0.47 -34.57 21.82
N LYS A 575 0.21 -35.05 20.78
CA LYS A 575 0.17 -34.45 19.43
C LYS A 575 -0.84 -35.10 18.49
N ARG A 576 -1.37 -36.27 18.84
CA ARG A 576 -2.30 -37.05 18.01
C ARG A 576 -3.45 -37.55 18.88
N LEU A 577 -4.66 -37.41 18.36
CA LEU A 577 -5.85 -38.04 18.93
C LEU A 577 -5.96 -39.48 18.44
N PRO A 578 -6.32 -40.45 19.31
CA PRO A 578 -6.62 -41.82 18.89
C PRO A 578 -7.74 -41.90 17.85
N ASP A 579 -7.60 -42.76 16.84
CA ASP A 579 -8.52 -42.87 15.70
C ASP A 579 -9.97 -43.20 16.12
N ASN A 580 -10.17 -43.95 17.21
CA ASN A 580 -11.49 -44.29 17.75
C ASN A 580 -12.23 -43.06 18.32
N ILE A 581 -11.51 -42.12 18.93
CA ILE A 581 -12.08 -40.86 19.41
C ILE A 581 -12.47 -39.97 18.22
N VAL A 582 -11.61 -39.90 17.20
CA VAL A 582 -11.88 -39.15 15.97
C VAL A 582 -13.11 -39.71 15.24
N ALA A 583 -13.24 -41.03 15.13
CA ALA A 583 -14.40 -41.69 14.55
C ALA A 583 -15.69 -41.36 15.32
N SER A 584 -15.66 -41.43 16.65
CA SER A 584 -16.79 -41.07 17.51
C SER A 584 -17.22 -39.60 17.34
N LEU A 585 -16.26 -38.68 17.22
CA LEU A 585 -16.57 -37.27 16.95
C LEU A 585 -17.27 -37.10 15.59
N ILE A 586 -16.78 -37.76 14.53
CA ILE A 586 -17.36 -37.69 13.17
C ILE A 586 -18.78 -38.25 13.13
N GLU A 587 -19.05 -39.37 13.81
CA GLU A 587 -20.38 -39.98 13.86
C GLU A 587 -21.41 -39.03 14.49
N ASN A 588 -21.00 -38.33 15.55
CA ASN A 588 -21.82 -37.41 16.32
C ASN A 588 -22.00 -36.03 15.67
N LEU A 589 -21.27 -35.70 14.59
CA LEU A 589 -21.49 -34.44 13.87
C LEU A 589 -22.90 -34.35 13.31
N THR A 590 -23.56 -33.23 13.55
CA THR A 590 -24.90 -32.89 13.06
C THR A 590 -24.84 -31.61 12.22
N ILE A 591 -25.89 -31.36 11.43
CA ILE A 591 -25.92 -30.13 10.63
C ILE A 591 -25.97 -28.85 11.48
N GLU A 592 -26.39 -28.95 12.75
CA GLU A 592 -26.46 -27.84 13.70
C GLU A 592 -25.07 -27.38 14.18
N ASP A 593 -24.05 -28.23 13.99
CA ASP A 593 -22.64 -27.90 14.24
C ASP A 593 -22.05 -26.99 13.14
N THR A 594 -22.85 -26.68 12.11
CA THR A 594 -22.55 -25.63 11.13
C THR A 594 -23.37 -24.37 11.40
N TYR A 595 -22.87 -23.20 11.01
CA TYR A 595 -23.67 -21.99 11.04
C TYR A 595 -24.92 -22.16 10.14
N ARG A 596 -26.14 -22.10 10.70
CA ARG A 596 -27.39 -21.98 9.94
C ARG A 596 -28.21 -20.73 10.32
N SER A 597 -28.71 -20.07 9.27
CA SER A 597 -29.47 -18.80 9.15
C SER A 597 -28.59 -17.54 9.16
N SER A 598 -28.63 -16.64 8.17
CA SER A 598 -29.75 -16.12 7.35
C SER A 598 -29.66 -16.29 5.82
N GLU A 599 -28.65 -16.99 5.30
CA GLU A 599 -28.47 -17.28 3.87
C GLU A 599 -28.23 -18.78 3.71
N GLN A 600 -28.81 -19.43 2.70
CA GLN A 600 -28.51 -20.82 2.38
C GLN A 600 -27.00 -21.05 2.14
N TRP A 601 -26.49 -22.29 2.20
CA TRP A 601 -25.07 -22.61 1.93
C TRP A 601 -24.68 -22.18 0.51
N TYR A 602 -24.20 -20.95 0.34
CA TYR A 602 -23.64 -20.41 -0.90
C TYR A 602 -22.11 -20.44 -0.92
N ASP A 603 -21.53 -20.65 0.25
CA ASP A 603 -20.12 -20.87 0.48
C ASP A 603 -19.91 -22.25 1.12
N LYS A 604 -18.65 -22.68 1.25
CA LYS A 604 -18.33 -23.97 1.86
C LYS A 604 -18.85 -24.02 3.31
N PRO A 605 -19.41 -25.16 3.75
CA PRO A 605 -19.87 -25.32 5.12
C PRO A 605 -18.71 -25.14 6.11
N SER A 606 -18.95 -24.39 7.19
CA SER A 606 -17.98 -24.10 8.24
C SER A 606 -18.52 -24.50 9.60
N PHE A 607 -17.62 -24.88 10.50
CA PHE A 607 -17.95 -25.17 11.89
C PHE A 607 -18.48 -23.93 12.60
N LYS A 608 -19.53 -24.11 13.40
CA LYS A 608 -20.07 -23.12 14.33
C LYS A 608 -19.20 -22.96 15.57
N GLU A 609 -18.68 -24.07 16.11
CA GLU A 609 -17.81 -24.06 17.29
C GLU A 609 -16.32 -24.11 16.92
N ASP A 610 -15.54 -23.17 17.48
CA ASP A 610 -14.09 -23.10 17.24
C ASP A 610 -13.31 -24.28 17.84
N SER A 611 -13.84 -24.91 18.89
CA SER A 611 -13.24 -26.10 19.54
C SER A 611 -13.14 -27.27 18.57
N LEU A 612 -14.26 -27.62 17.91
CA LEU A 612 -14.34 -28.65 16.89
C LEU A 612 -13.52 -28.26 15.66
N LYS A 613 -13.64 -27.01 15.21
CA LYS A 613 -12.85 -26.50 14.08
C LYS A 613 -11.35 -26.74 14.27
N LYS A 614 -10.82 -26.42 15.47
CA LYS A 614 -9.40 -26.57 15.81
C LYS A 614 -8.96 -28.04 15.81
N ILE A 615 -9.79 -28.96 16.30
CA ILE A 615 -9.50 -30.40 16.24
C ILE A 615 -9.42 -30.85 14.78
N PHE A 616 -10.46 -30.58 13.99
CA PHE A 616 -10.54 -31.05 12.61
C PHE A 616 -9.54 -30.36 11.68
N SER A 617 -9.03 -29.17 12.01
CA SER A 617 -7.98 -28.51 11.22
C SER A 617 -6.57 -29.05 11.46
N ASP A 618 -6.35 -29.90 12.49
CA ASP A 618 -5.01 -30.39 12.80
C ASP A 618 -4.51 -31.40 11.76
N SER A 619 -3.43 -31.04 11.08
CA SER A 619 -2.78 -31.84 10.03
C SER A 619 -2.25 -33.20 10.51
N ASN A 620 -2.10 -33.39 11.83
CA ASN A 620 -1.64 -34.65 12.44
C ASN A 620 -2.75 -35.66 12.68
N ILE A 621 -4.02 -35.27 12.54
CA ILE A 621 -5.17 -36.15 12.72
C ILE A 621 -5.50 -36.87 11.41
N ASN A 622 -5.81 -38.16 11.48
CA ASN A 622 -6.35 -38.88 10.32
C ASN A 622 -7.86 -38.66 10.20
N LEU A 623 -8.29 -37.61 9.50
CA LEU A 623 -9.71 -37.41 9.17
C LEU A 623 -10.18 -38.30 8.02
N PHE A 624 -9.29 -38.64 7.09
CA PHE A 624 -9.66 -39.26 5.84
C PHE A 624 -10.26 -40.65 6.05
N SER A 625 -9.58 -41.54 6.79
CA SER A 625 -10.02 -42.92 6.94
C SER A 625 -11.36 -43.07 7.69
N PRO A 626 -11.59 -42.39 8.83
CA PRO A 626 -12.85 -42.51 9.55
C PRO A 626 -14.04 -41.95 8.76
N ILE A 627 -13.88 -40.78 8.11
CA ILE A 627 -14.92 -40.21 7.24
C ILE A 627 -15.20 -41.15 6.06
N ALA A 628 -14.16 -41.67 5.40
CA ALA A 628 -14.31 -42.60 4.28
C ALA A 628 -15.10 -43.85 4.67
N ASN A 629 -14.83 -44.43 5.83
CA ASN A 629 -15.53 -45.60 6.33
C ASN A 629 -17.00 -45.29 6.66
N TYR A 630 -17.25 -44.15 7.29
CA TYR A 630 -18.62 -43.69 7.57
C TYR A 630 -19.43 -43.48 6.28
N LEU A 631 -18.83 -42.85 5.27
CA LEU A 631 -19.48 -42.61 3.97
C LEU A 631 -19.82 -43.90 3.22
N LYS A 632 -19.00 -44.96 3.33
CA LYS A 632 -19.28 -46.26 2.69
C LYS A 632 -20.51 -46.97 3.26
N ALA A 633 -20.82 -46.73 4.53
CA ALA A 633 -21.93 -47.37 5.22
C ALA A 633 -23.28 -46.67 4.99
N LEU A 634 -23.27 -45.48 4.38
CA LEU A 634 -24.45 -44.64 4.21
C LEU A 634 -25.08 -44.76 2.82
N THR A 635 -26.41 -44.60 2.78
CA THR A 635 -27.19 -44.41 1.55
C THR A 635 -27.74 -42.99 1.50
N ILE A 636 -27.75 -42.36 0.32
CA ILE A 636 -28.17 -40.96 0.19
C ILE A 636 -29.69 -40.83 0.19
N ASN A 637 -30.20 -39.90 0.99
CA ASN A 637 -31.59 -39.44 0.97
C ASN A 637 -31.65 -37.91 1.20
N SER A 638 -32.86 -37.35 1.19
CA SER A 638 -33.08 -35.91 1.35
C SER A 638 -32.70 -35.35 2.73
N GLU A 639 -32.65 -36.20 3.76
CA GLU A 639 -32.38 -35.77 5.15
C GLU A 639 -30.89 -35.72 5.45
N ASN A 640 -30.08 -36.59 4.83
CA ASN A 640 -28.65 -36.71 5.12
C ASN A 640 -27.72 -36.06 4.07
N VAL A 641 -28.24 -35.62 2.91
CA VAL A 641 -27.43 -35.07 1.81
C VAL A 641 -26.53 -33.92 2.26
N TYR A 642 -27.01 -33.02 3.13
CA TYR A 642 -26.24 -31.90 3.65
C TYR A 642 -25.08 -32.36 4.55
N LYS A 643 -25.33 -33.32 5.46
CA LYS A 643 -24.29 -33.92 6.31
C LYS A 643 -23.23 -34.62 5.45
N ILE A 644 -23.66 -35.36 4.43
CA ILE A 644 -22.75 -36.05 3.50
C ILE A 644 -21.87 -35.06 2.74
N VAL A 645 -22.44 -33.98 2.21
CA VAL A 645 -21.67 -32.91 1.54
C VAL A 645 -20.63 -32.32 2.48
N TRP A 646 -21.01 -32.02 3.72
CA TRP A 646 -20.09 -31.47 4.71
C TRP A 646 -18.96 -32.44 5.05
N LEU A 647 -19.29 -33.70 5.34
CA LEU A 647 -18.29 -34.75 5.62
C LEU A 647 -17.30 -34.93 4.47
N ILE A 648 -17.77 -34.86 3.22
CA ILE A 648 -16.87 -34.93 2.07
C ILE A 648 -15.94 -33.71 1.99
N GLU A 649 -16.41 -32.48 2.24
CA GLU A 649 -15.51 -31.31 2.34
C GLU A 649 -14.48 -31.47 3.47
N LEU A 650 -14.85 -32.15 4.56
CA LEU A 650 -13.95 -32.43 5.69
C LEU A 650 -12.79 -33.40 5.34
N LEU A 651 -12.86 -34.17 4.25
CA LEU A 651 -11.78 -35.08 3.83
C LEU A 651 -10.44 -34.36 3.57
N SER A 652 -10.48 -33.09 3.19
CA SER A 652 -9.30 -32.25 2.94
C SER A 652 -9.12 -31.11 3.94
N PHE A 653 -9.92 -31.06 5.00
CA PHE A 653 -10.00 -29.89 5.86
C PHE A 653 -8.74 -29.65 6.69
N ASN A 654 -7.99 -30.71 7.00
CA ASN A 654 -6.72 -30.65 7.69
C ASN A 654 -5.50 -30.60 6.75
N LYS A 655 -5.69 -30.17 5.49
CA LYS A 655 -4.56 -29.90 4.59
C LYS A 655 -3.64 -28.85 5.23
N PRO A 656 -2.32 -29.10 5.34
CA PRO A 656 -1.41 -28.11 5.92
C PRO A 656 -1.41 -26.80 5.15
N GLU A 657 -1.45 -25.65 5.85
CA GLU A 657 -1.49 -24.32 5.22
C GLU A 657 -0.15 -23.87 4.65
N LEU A 658 0.96 -24.30 5.26
CA LEU A 658 2.33 -23.95 4.89
C LEU A 658 3.01 -25.18 4.30
N MET A 659 2.89 -25.33 2.98
CA MET A 659 3.62 -26.34 2.20
C MET A 659 4.39 -25.63 1.09
N ASP A 660 5.60 -26.11 0.81
CA ASP A 660 6.28 -25.72 -0.41
C ASP A 660 5.58 -26.29 -1.67
N TYR A 661 6.05 -25.91 -2.85
CA TYR A 661 5.44 -26.36 -4.11
C TYR A 661 5.45 -27.89 -4.28
N TRP A 662 6.53 -28.56 -3.89
CA TRP A 662 6.69 -30.00 -4.06
C TRP A 662 5.88 -30.78 -3.02
N GLU A 663 5.87 -30.31 -1.78
CA GLU A 663 5.03 -30.85 -0.70
C GLU A 663 3.55 -30.75 -1.08
N ASN A 664 3.11 -29.59 -1.56
CA ASN A 664 1.72 -29.42 -1.99
C ASN A 664 1.37 -30.32 -3.18
N LYS A 665 2.28 -30.44 -4.15
CA LYS A 665 2.08 -31.31 -5.31
C LYS A 665 1.97 -32.79 -4.90
N GLN A 666 2.88 -33.25 -4.04
CA GLN A 666 2.87 -34.62 -3.52
C GLN A 666 1.58 -34.90 -2.74
N TRP A 667 1.17 -33.97 -1.85
CA TRP A 667 -0.09 -34.08 -1.11
C TRP A 667 -1.29 -34.17 -2.05
N GLU A 668 -1.33 -33.36 -3.12
CA GLU A 668 -2.42 -33.40 -4.10
C GLU A 668 -2.48 -34.71 -4.88
N GLU A 669 -1.33 -35.28 -5.24
CA GLU A 669 -1.23 -36.59 -5.89
C GLU A 669 -1.71 -37.71 -4.95
N ASP A 670 -1.24 -37.72 -3.70
CA ASP A 670 -1.64 -38.70 -2.69
C ASP A 670 -3.13 -38.59 -2.35
N PHE A 671 -3.64 -37.37 -2.18
CA PHE A 671 -5.05 -37.11 -1.91
C PHE A 671 -5.94 -37.57 -3.09
N LYS A 672 -5.51 -37.33 -4.32
CA LYS A 672 -6.20 -37.81 -5.52
C LYS A 672 -6.27 -39.34 -5.57
N LEU A 673 -5.18 -40.03 -5.25
CA LEU A 673 -5.17 -41.51 -5.18
C LEU A 673 -6.13 -42.01 -4.10
N LYS A 674 -6.15 -41.38 -2.93
CA LYS A 674 -7.09 -41.72 -1.85
C LYS A 674 -8.55 -41.51 -2.27
N LEU A 675 -8.86 -40.42 -2.97
CA LEU A 675 -10.21 -40.15 -3.50
C LEU A 675 -10.62 -41.19 -4.55
N GLN A 676 -9.71 -41.59 -5.44
CA GLN A 676 -9.97 -42.63 -6.45
C GLN A 676 -10.25 -43.99 -5.80
N ARG A 677 -9.54 -44.31 -4.70
CA ARG A 677 -9.78 -45.51 -3.91
C ARG A 677 -11.17 -45.52 -3.26
N ILE A 678 -11.55 -44.44 -2.56
CA ILE A 678 -12.92 -44.32 -2.02
C ILE A 678 -13.94 -44.47 -3.15
N ARG A 679 -13.71 -43.81 -4.29
CA ARG A 679 -14.62 -43.88 -5.43
C ARG A 679 -14.83 -45.31 -5.95
N SER A 680 -13.81 -46.16 -5.99
CA SER A 680 -13.95 -47.57 -6.39
C SER A 680 -14.68 -48.42 -5.35
N GLU A 681 -14.67 -48.00 -4.08
CA GLU A 681 -15.28 -48.73 -2.97
C GLU A 681 -16.74 -48.30 -2.71
N ILE A 682 -17.16 -47.10 -3.14
CA ILE A 682 -18.54 -46.62 -3.07
C ILE A 682 -19.45 -47.39 -4.04
N THR A 683 -20.52 -47.98 -3.51
CA THR A 683 -21.57 -48.68 -4.30
C THR A 683 -22.70 -47.75 -4.75
N ASP A 684 -23.06 -46.74 -3.96
CA ASP A 684 -24.11 -45.77 -4.32
C ASP A 684 -23.59 -44.76 -5.37
N PRO A 685 -24.10 -44.77 -6.61
CA PRO A 685 -23.64 -43.87 -7.67
C PRO A 685 -23.97 -42.40 -7.39
N LYS A 686 -24.92 -42.10 -6.48
CA LYS A 686 -25.23 -40.73 -6.03
C LYS A 686 -24.10 -40.16 -5.18
N LEU A 687 -23.49 -40.98 -4.32
CA LEU A 687 -22.40 -40.55 -3.44
C LEU A 687 -21.14 -40.27 -4.25
N ALA A 688 -20.90 -41.07 -5.28
CA ALA A 688 -19.87 -40.80 -6.27
C ALA A 688 -20.03 -39.42 -6.95
N VAL A 689 -21.26 -38.97 -7.22
CA VAL A 689 -21.52 -37.64 -7.79
C VAL A 689 -21.17 -36.53 -6.80
N ILE A 690 -21.51 -36.68 -5.51
CA ILE A 690 -21.18 -35.66 -4.50
C ILE A 690 -19.65 -35.56 -4.32
N LEU A 691 -18.96 -36.70 -4.24
CA LEU A 691 -17.49 -36.76 -4.18
C LEU A 691 -16.85 -36.07 -5.38
N TRP A 692 -17.37 -36.33 -6.58
CA TRP A 692 -16.95 -35.65 -7.81
C TRP A 692 -17.28 -34.16 -7.79
N GLY A 693 -18.46 -33.75 -7.32
CA GLY A 693 -18.88 -32.36 -7.29
C GLY A 693 -18.04 -31.48 -6.36
N ILE A 694 -17.43 -32.08 -5.33
CA ILE A 694 -16.56 -31.38 -4.37
C ILE A 694 -15.10 -31.37 -4.84
N TYR A 695 -14.59 -32.45 -5.42
CA TYR A 695 -13.15 -32.50 -5.77
C TYR A 695 -12.86 -32.45 -7.27
N PHE A 696 -13.80 -32.86 -8.12
CA PHE A 696 -13.64 -32.98 -9.58
C PHE A 696 -12.45 -33.86 -10.02
N GLN A 697 -11.99 -34.76 -9.15
CA GLN A 697 -10.84 -35.65 -9.35
C GLN A 697 -11.23 -37.11 -9.60
N THR A 698 -12.52 -37.45 -9.47
CA THR A 698 -13.08 -38.80 -9.62
C THR A 698 -14.09 -38.85 -10.76
N PRO A 699 -14.36 -40.02 -11.38
CA PRO A 699 -15.44 -40.14 -12.36
C PRO A 699 -16.83 -40.19 -11.68
N ALA A 700 -17.86 -39.65 -12.33
CA ALA A 700 -19.24 -39.70 -11.86
C ALA A 700 -20.22 -39.95 -13.02
N SER A 701 -21.38 -40.54 -12.70
CA SER A 701 -22.42 -40.83 -13.69
C SER A 701 -23.26 -39.60 -14.00
N GLN A 702 -23.48 -39.31 -15.28
CA GLN A 702 -24.39 -38.25 -15.72
C GLN A 702 -25.85 -38.53 -15.32
N SER A 703 -26.27 -39.80 -15.34
CA SER A 703 -27.64 -40.19 -14.96
C SER A 703 -27.90 -39.93 -13.48
N SER A 704 -26.94 -40.29 -12.62
CA SER A 704 -27.03 -40.08 -11.17
C SER A 704 -26.90 -38.60 -10.81
N LEU A 705 -26.11 -37.81 -11.56
CA LEU A 705 -26.07 -36.36 -11.40
C LEU A 705 -27.45 -35.75 -11.63
N LYS A 706 -28.11 -36.10 -12.74
CA LYS A 706 -29.46 -35.63 -13.06
C LYS A 706 -30.48 -35.96 -11.97
N GLU A 707 -30.33 -37.12 -11.33
CA GLU A 707 -31.23 -37.56 -10.26
C GLU A 707 -31.10 -36.73 -8.99
N ILE A 708 -29.87 -36.38 -8.58
CA ILE A 708 -29.62 -35.76 -7.26
C ILE A 708 -29.39 -34.25 -7.29
N TYR A 709 -29.10 -33.66 -8.44
CA TYR A 709 -28.61 -32.28 -8.55
C TYR A 709 -29.51 -31.26 -7.81
N CYS A 710 -30.82 -31.34 -8.00
CA CYS A 710 -31.79 -30.43 -7.36
C CYS A 710 -31.85 -30.56 -5.82
N TYR A 711 -31.34 -31.65 -5.24
CA TYR A 711 -31.30 -31.89 -3.80
C TYR A 711 -29.98 -31.47 -3.16
N LEU A 712 -28.98 -31.09 -3.95
CA LEU A 712 -27.69 -30.63 -3.44
C LEU A 712 -27.81 -29.23 -2.84
N PRO A 713 -26.97 -28.87 -1.84
CA PRO A 713 -26.94 -27.51 -1.32
C PRO A 713 -26.58 -26.49 -2.41
N PRO A 714 -27.04 -25.22 -2.31
CA PRO A 714 -26.84 -24.22 -3.36
C PRO A 714 -25.39 -24.04 -3.81
N TYR A 715 -24.41 -24.01 -2.90
CA TYR A 715 -23.00 -23.85 -3.27
C TYR A 715 -22.53 -24.97 -4.20
N LEU A 716 -22.96 -26.21 -3.94
CA LEU A 716 -22.55 -27.37 -4.71
C LEU A 716 -23.27 -27.41 -6.06
N GLN A 717 -24.56 -27.03 -6.11
CA GLN A 717 -25.25 -26.83 -7.38
C GLN A 717 -24.51 -25.80 -8.26
N ILE A 718 -24.16 -24.65 -7.68
CA ILE A 718 -23.45 -23.55 -8.38
C ILE A 718 -22.08 -24.02 -8.88
N ARG A 719 -21.32 -24.71 -8.02
CA ARG A 719 -19.97 -25.17 -8.35
C ARG A 719 -20.00 -26.24 -9.45
N ILE A 720 -20.91 -27.21 -9.36
CA ILE A 720 -21.11 -28.20 -10.42
C ILE A 720 -21.52 -27.53 -11.73
N LEU A 721 -22.45 -26.56 -11.71
CA LEU A 721 -22.84 -25.82 -12.90
C LEU A 721 -21.63 -25.15 -13.56
N LYS A 722 -20.81 -24.42 -12.80
CA LYS A 722 -19.59 -23.79 -13.33
C LYS A 722 -18.62 -24.82 -13.91
N ARG A 723 -18.50 -26.01 -13.31
CA ARG A 723 -17.69 -27.10 -13.88
C ARG A 723 -18.26 -27.64 -15.19
N LEU A 724 -19.58 -27.82 -15.28
CA LEU A 724 -20.24 -28.25 -16.52
C LEU A 724 -20.02 -27.20 -17.62
N MET A 725 -20.11 -25.91 -17.27
CA MET A 725 -19.81 -24.81 -18.20
C MET A 725 -18.37 -24.84 -18.70
N LYS A 726 -17.39 -25.22 -17.87
CA LYS A 726 -16.03 -25.51 -18.35
C LYS A 726 -16.04 -26.62 -19.40
N GLY A 727 -16.76 -27.72 -19.16
CA GLY A 727 -16.89 -28.82 -20.11
C GLY A 727 -17.51 -28.38 -21.45
N VAL A 728 -18.48 -27.47 -21.43
CA VAL A 728 -19.05 -26.87 -22.64
C VAL A 728 -18.03 -25.97 -23.35
N ALA A 729 -17.31 -25.12 -22.59
CA ALA A 729 -16.26 -24.26 -23.14
C ALA A 729 -15.14 -25.05 -23.84
N GLU A 730 -14.77 -26.20 -23.29
CA GLU A 730 -13.78 -27.13 -23.85
C GLU A 730 -14.36 -28.03 -24.96
N SER A 731 -15.62 -27.84 -25.37
CA SER A 731 -16.35 -28.66 -26.35
C SER A 731 -16.47 -30.15 -25.97
N LYS A 732 -16.25 -30.51 -24.70
CA LYS A 732 -16.43 -31.86 -24.16
C LYS A 732 -17.90 -32.18 -23.88
N LEU A 733 -18.72 -31.16 -23.66
CA LEU A 733 -20.16 -31.24 -23.49
C LEU A 733 -20.84 -30.35 -24.55
N LYS A 734 -21.95 -30.82 -25.13
CA LYS A 734 -22.71 -30.07 -26.13
C LYS A 734 -24.09 -29.74 -25.57
N HIS A 735 -24.24 -28.51 -25.05
CA HIS A 735 -25.52 -28.00 -24.55
C HIS A 735 -25.76 -26.56 -24.98
N THR A 736 -27.03 -26.22 -25.17
CA THR A 736 -27.55 -24.85 -25.19
C THR A 736 -27.89 -24.43 -23.75
N ALA A 737 -28.21 -23.16 -23.51
CA ALA A 737 -28.66 -22.74 -22.18
C ALA A 737 -29.93 -23.50 -21.77
N GLN A 738 -30.90 -23.63 -22.68
CA GLN A 738 -32.12 -24.41 -22.46
C GLN A 738 -31.83 -25.90 -22.18
N SER A 739 -31.00 -26.56 -23.00
CA SER A 739 -30.80 -28.00 -22.85
C SER A 739 -29.95 -28.36 -21.62
N LEU A 740 -29.06 -27.46 -21.16
CA LEU A 740 -28.35 -27.66 -19.90
C LEU A 740 -29.28 -27.49 -18.70
N TYR A 741 -30.17 -26.49 -18.73
CA TYR A 741 -31.17 -26.28 -17.69
C TYR A 741 -32.07 -27.52 -17.52
N GLU A 742 -32.59 -28.06 -18.62
CA GLU A 742 -33.40 -29.29 -18.62
C GLU A 742 -32.60 -30.53 -18.18
N PHE A 743 -31.32 -30.62 -18.57
CA PHE A 743 -30.44 -31.70 -18.13
C PHE A 743 -30.27 -31.72 -16.61
N LEU A 744 -30.17 -30.55 -15.98
CA LEU A 744 -30.04 -30.39 -14.52
C LEU A 744 -31.37 -30.63 -13.76
N GLY A 745 -32.47 -30.87 -14.47
CA GLY A 745 -33.80 -31.09 -13.90
C GLY A 745 -34.67 -29.84 -13.80
N GLY A 746 -34.21 -28.71 -14.35
CA GLY A 746 -34.98 -27.47 -14.46
C GLY A 746 -36.33 -27.70 -15.16
N GLY A 747 -37.37 -27.03 -14.67
CA GLY A 747 -38.76 -27.22 -15.12
C GLY A 747 -39.53 -28.37 -14.46
N ASN A 748 -38.85 -29.42 -13.95
CA ASN A 748 -39.50 -30.51 -13.20
C ASN A 748 -39.46 -30.29 -11.69
N LYS A 749 -38.30 -29.85 -11.18
CA LYS A 749 -38.09 -29.47 -9.77
C LYS A 749 -37.35 -28.15 -9.73
N PRO A 750 -37.66 -27.25 -8.78
CA PRO A 750 -36.95 -25.99 -8.64
C PRO A 750 -35.47 -26.24 -8.30
N LEU A 751 -34.56 -25.68 -9.10
CA LEU A 751 -33.15 -25.55 -8.76
C LEU A 751 -32.98 -24.43 -7.72
N CYS A 752 -31.78 -24.25 -7.15
CA CYS A 752 -31.55 -23.13 -6.24
C CYS A 752 -31.78 -21.79 -6.97
N LEU A 753 -32.37 -20.82 -6.25
CA LEU A 753 -32.88 -19.58 -6.86
C LEU A 753 -31.84 -18.81 -7.71
N PRO A 754 -30.56 -18.69 -7.31
CA PRO A 754 -29.55 -18.07 -8.19
C PRO A 754 -29.40 -18.73 -9.55
N ILE A 755 -29.47 -20.06 -9.61
CA ILE A 755 -29.33 -20.81 -10.86
C ILE A 755 -30.57 -20.62 -11.74
N GLU A 756 -31.76 -20.57 -11.15
CA GLU A 756 -33.00 -20.25 -11.85
C GLU A 756 -32.94 -18.86 -12.49
N ILE A 757 -32.45 -17.86 -11.75
CA ILE A 757 -32.24 -16.50 -12.27
C ILE A 757 -31.25 -16.52 -13.44
N VAL A 758 -30.13 -17.24 -13.29
CA VAL A 758 -29.10 -17.35 -14.33
C VAL A 758 -29.67 -17.94 -15.62
N PHE A 759 -30.29 -19.12 -15.54
CA PHE A 759 -30.83 -19.80 -16.72
C PHE A 759 -32.01 -19.05 -17.31
N SER A 760 -32.86 -18.43 -16.50
CA SER A 760 -33.94 -17.57 -17.00
C SER A 760 -33.40 -16.47 -17.92
N TYR A 761 -32.33 -15.78 -17.52
CA TYR A 761 -31.72 -14.75 -18.36
C TYR A 761 -31.02 -15.32 -19.60
N LEU A 762 -30.28 -16.42 -19.45
CA LEU A 762 -29.58 -17.05 -20.57
C LEU A 762 -30.55 -17.57 -21.63
N ILE A 763 -31.61 -18.27 -21.22
CA ILE A 763 -32.65 -18.82 -22.12
C ILE A 763 -33.40 -17.69 -22.83
N LEU A 764 -33.73 -16.61 -22.11
CA LEU A 764 -34.37 -15.43 -22.69
C LEU A 764 -33.53 -14.86 -23.84
N ARG A 765 -32.22 -14.73 -23.62
CA ARG A 765 -31.29 -14.14 -24.58
C ARG A 765 -30.82 -15.07 -25.67
N GLU A 766 -30.81 -16.37 -25.41
CA GLU A 766 -30.62 -17.42 -26.41
C GLU A 766 -31.73 -17.34 -27.48
N LYS A 767 -32.97 -17.07 -27.06
CA LYS A 767 -34.12 -16.91 -27.97
C LYS A 767 -34.14 -15.55 -28.69
N ASN A 768 -33.84 -14.47 -27.96
CA ASN A 768 -33.77 -13.12 -28.52
C ASN A 768 -32.56 -12.37 -27.96
N PRO A 769 -31.46 -12.24 -28.74
CA PRO A 769 -30.20 -11.65 -28.27
C PRO A 769 -30.28 -10.24 -27.72
N ASN A 770 -31.32 -9.47 -28.06
CA ASN A 770 -31.47 -8.07 -27.63
C ASN A 770 -32.32 -7.91 -26.36
N GLU A 771 -32.89 -9.00 -25.83
CA GLU A 771 -33.71 -8.95 -24.61
C GLU A 771 -32.89 -8.57 -23.38
N ARG A 772 -33.58 -7.93 -22.43
CA ARG A 772 -33.01 -7.53 -21.15
C ARG A 772 -33.70 -8.25 -20.02
N PHE A 773 -32.94 -8.59 -19.00
CA PHE A 773 -33.53 -9.13 -17.78
C PHE A 773 -34.46 -8.09 -17.17
N SER A 774 -35.60 -8.56 -16.69
CA SER A 774 -36.65 -7.72 -16.18
C SER A 774 -37.16 -8.32 -14.89
N ASP A 775 -37.72 -7.48 -14.09
CA ASP A 775 -38.47 -7.88 -12.93
C ASP A 775 -39.72 -8.75 -13.19
N LYS A 776 -40.40 -8.68 -14.35
CA LYS A 776 -41.46 -9.67 -14.65
C LYS A 776 -40.89 -11.08 -14.60
N HIS A 777 -39.71 -11.25 -15.21
CA HIS A 777 -38.93 -12.48 -15.12
C HIS A 777 -38.50 -12.74 -13.67
N MET A 778 -37.85 -11.80 -12.99
CA MET A 778 -37.43 -11.99 -11.59
C MET A 778 -38.59 -12.34 -10.64
N LEU A 779 -39.70 -11.60 -10.65
CA LEU A 779 -40.88 -11.87 -9.85
C LEU A 779 -41.60 -13.15 -10.23
N SER A 780 -41.63 -13.53 -11.51
CA SER A 780 -42.13 -14.86 -11.89
C SER A 780 -41.29 -15.98 -11.27
N LEU A 781 -40.00 -15.73 -11.03
CA LEU A 781 -39.13 -16.66 -10.30
C LEU A 781 -39.38 -16.60 -8.79
N LEU A 782 -39.64 -15.43 -8.21
CA LEU A 782 -39.80 -15.26 -6.76
C LEU A 782 -41.21 -15.59 -6.22
N SER A 783 -42.26 -15.31 -6.99
CA SER A 783 -43.66 -15.18 -6.51
C SER A 783 -44.33 -16.47 -6.02
N SER A 784 -43.62 -17.60 -5.98
CA SER A 784 -44.11 -18.88 -5.50
C SER A 784 -43.04 -19.73 -4.80
N ARG A 785 -41.98 -19.09 -4.28
CA ARG A 785 -40.82 -19.78 -3.70
C ARG A 785 -40.57 -19.39 -2.25
N GLU A 786 -40.31 -20.37 -1.39
CA GLU A 786 -39.95 -20.15 0.01
C GLU A 786 -38.53 -19.60 0.17
N ASP A 787 -37.63 -19.91 -0.77
CA ASP A 787 -36.24 -19.41 -0.79
C ASP A 787 -36.10 -18.04 -1.46
N HIS A 788 -37.18 -17.27 -1.63
CA HIS A 788 -37.13 -15.96 -2.27
C HIS A 788 -36.15 -14.95 -1.63
N PRO A 789 -35.87 -14.93 -0.30
CA PRO A 789 -34.86 -14.02 0.28
C PRO A 789 -33.45 -14.29 -0.25
N GLU A 790 -33.22 -15.51 -0.76
CA GLU A 790 -31.91 -16.04 -1.13
C GLU A 790 -31.47 -15.65 -2.53
N TRP A 791 -32.27 -14.83 -3.23
CA TRP A 791 -31.96 -14.34 -4.58
C TRP A 791 -30.58 -13.66 -4.65
N ILE A 792 -30.11 -13.11 -3.53
CA ILE A 792 -28.82 -12.44 -3.41
C ILE A 792 -27.63 -13.36 -3.71
N GLY A 793 -27.80 -14.69 -3.58
CA GLY A 793 -26.82 -15.69 -3.98
C GLY A 793 -26.40 -15.61 -5.46
N ILE A 794 -27.16 -14.87 -6.30
CA ILE A 794 -26.76 -14.50 -7.67
C ILE A 794 -25.39 -13.80 -7.72
N ARG A 795 -24.92 -13.23 -6.61
CA ARG A 795 -23.57 -12.66 -6.45
C ARG A 795 -22.46 -13.63 -6.89
N LYS A 796 -22.65 -14.95 -6.73
CA LYS A 796 -21.71 -15.99 -7.17
C LYS A 796 -21.56 -16.10 -8.70
N PHE A 797 -22.44 -15.49 -9.49
CA PHE A 797 -22.39 -15.48 -10.96
C PHE A 797 -22.07 -14.09 -11.53
N VAL A 798 -21.66 -13.13 -10.73
CA VAL A 798 -21.32 -11.78 -11.19
C VAL A 798 -20.04 -11.30 -10.52
N ASP A 799 -19.50 -10.18 -10.99
CA ASP A 799 -18.37 -9.52 -10.36
C ASP A 799 -18.81 -8.83 -9.07
N GLU A 800 -18.57 -9.49 -7.93
CA GLU A 800 -18.85 -8.94 -6.59
C GLU A 800 -18.11 -7.60 -6.38
N CYS A 801 -18.72 -6.73 -5.59
CA CYS A 801 -18.16 -5.43 -5.23
C CYS A 801 -17.68 -5.48 -3.77
N HIS A 802 -16.37 -5.53 -3.57
CA HIS A 802 -15.74 -5.55 -2.24
C HIS A 802 -15.34 -4.15 -1.77
N GLY A 803 -16.09 -3.12 -2.18
CA GLY A 803 -15.73 -1.72 -1.95
C GLY A 803 -14.93 -1.07 -3.09
N ARG A 804 -14.45 0.13 -2.80
CA ARG A 804 -13.84 1.02 -3.81
C ARG A 804 -12.32 0.93 -3.76
N VAL A 805 -11.74 0.51 -4.88
CA VAL A 805 -10.29 0.54 -5.09
C VAL A 805 -9.85 1.96 -5.46
N GLN A 806 -8.98 2.54 -4.63
CA GLN A 806 -8.39 3.87 -4.80
C GLN A 806 -6.87 3.79 -4.95
N VAL A 807 -6.29 4.80 -5.58
CA VAL A 807 -4.83 4.95 -5.64
C VAL A 807 -4.32 5.34 -4.26
N ASN A 808 -3.27 4.67 -3.79
CA ASN A 808 -2.61 5.01 -2.55
C ASN A 808 -1.46 5.98 -2.84
N TRP A 809 -1.56 7.19 -2.27
CA TRP A 809 -0.60 8.27 -2.45
C TRP A 809 0.43 8.38 -1.32
N GLN A 810 0.39 7.48 -0.33
CA GLN A 810 1.41 7.45 0.72
C GLN A 810 2.74 6.97 0.13
N GLU A 811 3.85 7.60 0.54
CA GLU A 811 5.18 7.16 0.15
C GLU A 811 5.36 5.69 0.59
N PRO A 812 5.75 4.79 -0.32
CA PRO A 812 5.98 3.40 0.06
C PRO A 812 7.07 3.36 1.14
N ASN A 813 6.75 2.76 2.28
CA ASN A 813 7.71 2.48 3.35
C ASN A 813 9.01 1.96 2.73
N THR A 814 10.12 2.62 3.05
CA THR A 814 11.46 2.48 2.47
C THR A 814 12.16 1.13 2.72
N ASN A 815 11.42 0.11 3.16
CA ASN A 815 11.95 -1.20 3.59
C ASN A 815 11.68 -2.38 2.63
N GLN A 816 11.29 -2.14 1.36
CA GLN A 816 11.19 -3.21 0.36
C GLN A 816 12.07 -2.94 -0.87
N TRP A 817 13.39 -2.96 -0.68
CA TRP A 817 14.38 -3.00 -1.76
C TRP A 817 14.50 -4.39 -2.39
N ARG A 818 13.40 -4.94 -2.91
CA ARG A 818 13.49 -5.99 -3.95
C ARG A 818 13.24 -5.32 -5.27
N THR A 819 14.19 -5.42 -6.20
CA THR A 819 13.95 -5.11 -7.61
C THR A 819 12.72 -5.92 -8.06
N PRO A 820 11.58 -5.26 -8.39
CA PRO A 820 10.38 -6.01 -8.75
C PRO A 820 10.62 -6.70 -10.10
N TYR A 821 10.53 -8.03 -10.13
CA TYR A 821 10.47 -8.80 -11.35
C TYR A 821 9.03 -8.84 -11.87
N TYR A 822 8.87 -8.73 -13.19
CA TYR A 822 7.60 -8.62 -13.88
C TYR A 822 7.38 -9.81 -14.82
N ASN A 823 6.11 -10.14 -15.06
CA ASN A 823 5.73 -11.24 -15.97
C ASN A 823 5.64 -10.81 -17.44
N GLY A 824 6.11 -9.60 -17.75
CA GLY A 824 6.13 -9.04 -19.09
C GLY A 824 6.32 -7.53 -19.10
N ILE A 825 6.37 -6.95 -20.30
CA ILE A 825 6.50 -5.50 -20.52
C ILE A 825 5.49 -5.04 -21.56
N MET A 826 4.78 -3.97 -21.25
CA MET A 826 4.00 -3.22 -22.21
C MET A 826 4.78 -1.99 -22.70
N LYS A 827 4.99 -1.92 -24.01
CA LYS A 827 5.50 -0.73 -24.72
C LYS A 827 4.35 -0.11 -25.51
N ALA A 828 4.27 1.20 -25.53
CA ALA A 828 3.23 1.90 -26.26
C ALA A 828 3.87 3.00 -27.12
N ASP A 829 3.59 2.94 -28.41
CA ASP A 829 4.05 3.95 -29.37
C ASP A 829 2.87 4.86 -29.76
N THR A 830 3.07 5.73 -30.75
CA THR A 830 2.02 6.63 -31.25
C THR A 830 0.83 5.87 -31.83
N ASN A 831 1.07 4.75 -32.52
CA ASN A 831 0.04 4.04 -33.29
C ASN A 831 -0.37 2.68 -32.70
N GLU A 832 0.50 2.02 -31.93
CA GLU A 832 0.26 0.66 -31.43
C GLU A 832 0.71 0.44 -29.97
N ILE A 833 0.28 -0.68 -29.41
CA ILE A 833 0.68 -1.17 -28.09
C ILE A 833 1.27 -2.56 -28.28
N ARG A 834 2.46 -2.78 -27.74
CA ARG A 834 3.18 -4.04 -27.78
C ARG A 834 3.27 -4.62 -26.38
N LEU A 835 2.70 -5.79 -26.16
CA LEU A 835 2.80 -6.54 -24.92
C LEU A 835 3.74 -7.73 -25.12
N ILE A 836 4.88 -7.71 -24.42
CA ILE A 836 5.90 -8.74 -24.48
C ILE A 836 5.71 -9.65 -23.27
N VAL A 837 5.39 -10.92 -23.52
CA VAL A 837 5.19 -11.97 -22.49
C VAL A 837 6.34 -12.98 -22.59
N PRO A 838 7.41 -12.83 -21.80
CA PRO A 838 8.59 -13.69 -21.83
C PRO A 838 8.39 -15.01 -21.09
N HIS A 839 9.14 -16.06 -21.46
CA HIS A 839 9.15 -17.35 -20.76
C HIS A 839 9.73 -17.27 -19.35
N LYS A 840 10.66 -16.33 -19.12
CA LYS A 840 11.20 -15.99 -17.80
C LYS A 840 10.76 -14.59 -17.40
N MET A 841 10.68 -14.33 -16.10
CA MET A 841 10.38 -12.97 -15.60
C MET A 841 11.44 -11.98 -16.08
N VAL A 842 11.09 -10.69 -16.13
CA VAL A 842 11.97 -9.60 -16.57
C VAL A 842 12.05 -8.51 -15.52
N ASP A 843 13.10 -7.70 -15.53
CA ASP A 843 13.14 -6.46 -14.75
C ASP A 843 12.40 -5.31 -15.48
N LYS A 844 12.44 -4.10 -14.90
CA LYS A 844 11.82 -2.89 -15.47
C LYS A 844 12.39 -2.49 -16.84
N ASP A 845 13.61 -2.91 -17.14
CA ASP A 845 14.34 -2.56 -18.36
C ASP A 845 14.15 -3.64 -19.44
N GLY A 846 13.56 -4.79 -19.06
CA GLY A 846 13.23 -5.90 -19.94
C GLY A 846 14.29 -6.98 -20.03
N GLN A 847 15.25 -6.99 -19.11
CA GLN A 847 16.25 -8.05 -19.05
C GLN A 847 15.67 -9.29 -18.41
N LEU A 848 15.85 -10.44 -19.06
CA LEU A 848 15.41 -11.74 -18.57
C LEU A 848 16.10 -12.10 -17.27
N GLN A 849 15.33 -12.62 -16.33
CA GLN A 849 15.78 -13.05 -15.02
C GLN A 849 15.81 -14.57 -14.94
N GLN A 850 16.37 -15.11 -13.85
CA GLN A 850 16.48 -16.56 -13.70
C GLN A 850 15.14 -17.28 -13.45
N TYR A 851 14.12 -16.55 -12.98
CA TYR A 851 12.83 -17.11 -12.58
C TYR A 851 11.90 -17.33 -13.77
N ASN A 852 11.23 -18.48 -13.82
CA ASN A 852 10.23 -18.77 -14.84
C ASN A 852 8.99 -17.87 -14.68
N ASN A 853 8.42 -17.44 -15.80
CA ASN A 853 7.14 -16.75 -15.80
C ASN A 853 6.01 -17.77 -15.61
N LYS A 854 5.57 -17.96 -14.36
CA LYS A 854 4.49 -18.91 -14.03
C LYS A 854 3.15 -18.59 -14.71
N TYR A 855 2.96 -17.35 -15.19
CA TYR A 855 1.75 -16.93 -15.87
C TYR A 855 1.85 -16.96 -17.39
N PHE A 856 2.96 -17.41 -17.99
CA PHE A 856 3.15 -17.40 -19.45
C PHE A 856 1.96 -18.03 -20.20
N ASN A 857 1.67 -19.31 -19.95
CA ASN A 857 0.56 -20.00 -20.63
C ASN A 857 -0.82 -19.39 -20.30
N THR A 858 -1.00 -18.92 -19.06
CA THR A 858 -2.25 -18.29 -18.61
C THR A 858 -2.49 -16.97 -19.35
N LEU A 859 -1.46 -16.14 -19.48
CA LEU A 859 -1.52 -14.85 -20.18
C LEU A 859 -1.84 -15.05 -21.66
N LEU A 860 -1.19 -16.00 -22.33
CA LEU A 860 -1.47 -16.35 -23.72
C LEU A 860 -2.95 -16.72 -23.90
N ALA A 861 -3.45 -17.65 -23.08
CA ALA A 861 -4.85 -18.08 -23.13
C ALA A 861 -5.83 -16.93 -22.84
N VAL A 862 -5.52 -16.07 -21.85
CA VAL A 862 -6.35 -14.91 -21.51
C VAL A 862 -6.40 -13.89 -22.64
N ILE A 863 -5.27 -13.59 -23.28
CA ILE A 863 -5.19 -12.64 -24.40
C ILE A 863 -6.01 -13.17 -25.58
N LEU A 864 -5.73 -14.39 -26.03
CA LEU A 864 -6.40 -15.00 -27.19
C LEU A 864 -7.92 -15.14 -27.00
N LEU A 865 -8.38 -15.26 -25.75
CA LEU A 865 -9.79 -15.37 -25.43
C LEU A 865 -10.52 -14.01 -25.39
N ASN A 866 -9.83 -12.91 -25.11
CA ASN A 866 -10.43 -11.60 -24.83
C ASN A 866 -10.30 -10.59 -25.98
N PHE A 867 -9.48 -10.91 -26.98
CA PHE A 867 -9.25 -10.12 -28.18
C PHE A 867 -9.36 -11.01 -29.40
N ASN A 868 -10.08 -10.54 -30.41
CA ASN A 868 -10.30 -11.30 -31.64
C ASN A 868 -9.14 -11.08 -32.63
N ASP A 869 -9.02 -11.91 -33.67
CA ASP A 869 -7.92 -11.86 -34.66
C ASP A 869 -7.76 -10.48 -35.35
N GLY A 870 -8.84 -9.71 -35.50
CA GLY A 870 -8.78 -8.34 -36.04
C GLY A 870 -8.23 -7.29 -35.04
N GLN A 871 -8.06 -7.65 -33.77
CA GLN A 871 -7.61 -6.76 -32.68
C GLN A 871 -6.20 -7.10 -32.19
N ILE A 872 -5.64 -8.25 -32.58
CA ILE A 872 -4.32 -8.70 -32.15
C ILE A 872 -3.50 -9.27 -33.29
N ARG A 873 -2.21 -8.98 -33.29
CA ARG A 873 -1.21 -9.66 -34.11
C ARG A 873 -0.14 -10.26 -33.20
N GLN A 874 0.11 -11.56 -33.31
CA GLN A 874 1.05 -12.29 -32.47
C GLN A 874 2.35 -12.59 -33.23
N GLU A 875 3.48 -12.39 -32.57
CA GLU A 875 4.81 -12.78 -33.01
C GLU A 875 5.46 -13.64 -31.93
N ASN A 876 5.93 -14.83 -32.26
CA ASN A 876 6.62 -15.71 -31.31
C ASN A 876 8.12 -15.66 -31.56
N THR A 877 8.89 -15.49 -30.48
CA THR A 877 10.35 -15.62 -30.49
C THR A 877 10.76 -16.84 -29.67
N THR A 878 12.05 -17.17 -29.68
CA THR A 878 12.59 -18.25 -28.84
C THR A 878 12.49 -17.99 -27.34
N THR A 879 12.26 -16.73 -26.93
CA THR A 879 12.28 -16.30 -25.53
C THR A 879 10.98 -15.65 -25.04
N ALA A 880 10.06 -15.27 -25.94
CA ALA A 880 8.82 -14.56 -25.60
C ALA A 880 7.72 -14.71 -26.67
N ALA A 881 6.47 -14.47 -26.26
CA ALA A 881 5.36 -14.15 -27.16
C ALA A 881 5.11 -12.64 -27.13
N ILE A 882 5.00 -12.02 -28.30
CA ILE A 882 4.78 -10.58 -28.46
C ILE A 882 3.40 -10.38 -29.10
N PHE A 883 2.57 -9.57 -28.46
CA PHE A 883 1.23 -9.23 -28.93
C PHE A 883 1.15 -7.75 -29.28
N HIS A 884 0.72 -7.45 -30.50
CA HIS A 884 0.47 -6.10 -30.99
C HIS A 884 -1.02 -5.82 -30.94
N PHE A 885 -1.39 -4.67 -30.35
CA PHE A 885 -2.76 -4.21 -30.22
C PHE A 885 -2.90 -2.79 -30.81
N PRO A 886 -4.05 -2.45 -31.41
CA PRO A 886 -4.36 -1.08 -31.78
C PRO A 886 -4.53 -0.21 -30.51
N LYS A 887 -4.26 1.08 -30.62
CA LYS A 887 -4.30 2.02 -29.48
C LYS A 887 -5.67 2.07 -28.78
N SER A 888 -6.75 1.79 -29.51
CA SER A 888 -8.12 1.70 -28.99
C SER A 888 -8.28 0.66 -27.88
N GLU A 889 -7.43 -0.37 -27.83
CA GLU A 889 -7.48 -1.44 -26.82
C GLU A 889 -6.64 -1.14 -25.57
N SER A 890 -5.97 0.02 -25.50
CA SER A 890 -5.09 0.42 -24.40
C SER A 890 -5.63 0.17 -23.01
N LYS A 891 -6.89 0.54 -22.76
CA LYS A 891 -7.53 0.37 -21.45
C LYS A 891 -7.60 -1.09 -21.02
N TYR A 892 -7.91 -1.99 -21.95
CA TYR A 892 -7.99 -3.42 -21.66
C TYR A 892 -6.59 -4.03 -21.47
N VAL A 893 -5.62 -3.64 -22.31
CA VAL A 893 -4.23 -4.12 -22.17
C VAL A 893 -3.62 -3.64 -20.85
N MET A 894 -3.79 -2.37 -20.47
CA MET A 894 -3.32 -1.83 -19.19
C MET A 894 -3.97 -2.53 -17.99
N GLY A 895 -5.26 -2.86 -18.08
CA GLY A 895 -5.94 -3.62 -17.03
C GLY A 895 -5.39 -5.04 -16.87
N LEU A 896 -5.00 -5.71 -17.97
CA LEU A 896 -4.27 -6.98 -17.89
C LEU A 896 -2.89 -6.79 -17.27
N CYS A 897 -2.20 -5.70 -17.60
CA CYS A 897 -0.87 -5.44 -17.04
C CYS A 897 -0.91 -5.31 -15.52
N HIS A 898 -1.91 -4.60 -14.99
CA HIS A 898 -2.16 -4.51 -13.56
C HIS A 898 -2.46 -5.89 -12.94
N GLN A 899 -3.35 -6.66 -13.55
CA GLN A 899 -3.77 -7.97 -13.02
C GLN A 899 -2.62 -8.98 -12.94
N PHE A 900 -1.68 -8.97 -13.88
CA PHE A 900 -0.65 -9.99 -14.01
C PHE A 900 0.77 -9.50 -13.66
N ASN A 901 0.90 -8.34 -13.02
CA ASN A 901 2.20 -7.74 -12.66
C ASN A 901 3.16 -7.65 -13.87
N ILE A 902 2.67 -7.03 -14.94
CA ILE A 902 3.45 -6.70 -16.14
C ILE A 902 3.93 -5.26 -15.96
N TYR A 903 5.13 -4.92 -16.40
CA TYR A 903 5.65 -3.56 -16.30
C TYR A 903 5.05 -2.64 -17.37
N TRP A 904 4.67 -1.43 -16.96
CA TRP A 904 4.37 -0.28 -17.84
C TRP A 904 4.58 1.03 -17.08
N HIS A 905 4.49 2.18 -17.75
CA HIS A 905 4.71 3.51 -17.13
C HIS A 905 3.83 3.81 -15.90
N GLY A 906 2.79 3.02 -15.62
CA GLY A 906 1.94 3.11 -14.43
C GLY A 906 2.07 1.95 -13.42
N SER A 907 3.00 1.01 -13.59
CA SER A 907 3.08 -0.19 -12.75
C SER A 907 3.58 0.05 -11.32
N ARG A 908 4.02 1.28 -10.98
CA ARG A 908 4.48 1.67 -9.63
C ARG A 908 3.36 2.19 -8.73
N ILE A 909 2.13 2.23 -9.22
CA ILE A 909 0.98 2.72 -8.47
C ILE A 909 0.54 1.63 -7.50
N SER A 910 0.47 1.98 -6.21
CA SER A 910 -0.15 1.13 -5.18
C SER A 910 -1.64 1.45 -5.07
N PHE A 911 -2.41 0.45 -4.66
CA PHE A 911 -3.86 0.55 -4.54
C PHE A 911 -4.28 0.19 -3.12
N ILE A 912 -5.26 0.91 -2.59
CA ILE A 912 -5.96 0.59 -1.35
C ILE A 912 -7.42 0.28 -1.65
N ASN A 913 -8.00 -0.66 -0.92
CA ASN A 913 -9.42 -0.96 -1.00
C ASN A 913 -10.13 -0.34 0.20
N ASN A 914 -11.12 0.51 -0.05
CA ASN A 914 -12.02 0.97 1.00
C ASN A 914 -13.24 0.04 1.00
N GLU A 915 -13.23 -0.92 1.92
CA GLU A 915 -14.31 -1.90 2.08
C GLU A 915 -15.60 -1.18 2.47
N ASN A 916 -16.64 -1.37 1.66
CA ASN A 916 -17.98 -0.91 1.98
C ASN A 916 -18.93 -2.06 1.68
N ASN A 917 -19.56 -2.59 2.73
CA ASN A 917 -20.41 -3.77 2.67
C ASN A 917 -21.83 -3.50 2.14
N ASP A 918 -22.20 -2.23 1.91
CA ASP A 918 -23.56 -1.86 1.47
C ASP A 918 -23.83 -2.16 -0.02
N ASP A 919 -22.79 -2.24 -0.85
CA ASP A 919 -22.89 -2.42 -2.30
C ASP A 919 -22.47 -3.85 -2.70
N LEU A 920 -23.44 -4.76 -2.82
CA LEU A 920 -23.19 -6.17 -3.17
C LEU A 920 -22.83 -6.41 -4.65
N PHE A 921 -23.18 -5.46 -5.55
CA PHE A 921 -23.05 -5.60 -7.00
C PHE A 921 -22.25 -4.47 -7.65
N CYS A 922 -21.30 -4.82 -8.53
CA CYS A 922 -20.53 -3.86 -9.32
C CYS A 922 -21.33 -3.38 -10.54
N GLU A 923 -21.32 -2.07 -10.82
CA GLU A 923 -21.95 -1.51 -12.04
C GLU A 923 -21.16 -1.75 -13.31
N CYS A 924 -19.88 -2.12 -13.22
CA CYS A 924 -19.06 -2.55 -14.36
C CYS A 924 -18.91 -1.51 -15.49
N ARG A 925 -19.23 -0.23 -15.27
CA ARG A 925 -19.15 0.84 -16.29
C ARG A 925 -17.73 1.43 -16.36
N LEU A 926 -16.93 0.94 -17.32
CA LEU A 926 -15.59 1.46 -17.59
C LEU A 926 -15.67 2.88 -18.20
N ALA A 927 -14.78 3.78 -17.77
CA ALA A 927 -14.68 5.13 -18.36
C ALA A 927 -14.22 5.08 -19.83
N ASN A 928 -14.59 6.10 -20.60
CA ASN A 928 -14.11 6.26 -21.97
C ASN A 928 -12.64 6.71 -21.99
N GLU A 929 -12.23 7.52 -21.03
CA GLU A 929 -10.86 8.05 -20.89
C GLU A 929 -10.05 7.35 -19.80
N LEU A 930 -8.72 7.49 -19.88
CA LEU A 930 -7.80 7.16 -18.78
C LEU A 930 -7.87 8.24 -17.69
N SER A 931 -7.49 7.88 -16.46
CA SER A 931 -7.41 8.87 -15.39
C SER A 931 -6.36 9.94 -15.70
N ARG A 932 -6.60 11.19 -15.30
CA ARG A 932 -5.73 12.31 -15.67
C ARG A 932 -4.35 12.22 -15.03
N ASP A 933 -4.32 11.88 -13.76
CA ASP A 933 -3.12 11.93 -12.92
C ASP A 933 -2.32 10.63 -13.10
N GLU A 934 -3.02 9.50 -13.01
CA GLU A 934 -2.39 8.18 -12.94
C GLU A 934 -2.26 7.49 -14.31
N LYS A 935 -2.94 8.01 -15.35
CA LYS A 935 -2.93 7.48 -16.72
C LYS A 935 -3.31 5.99 -16.82
N ILE A 936 -4.22 5.53 -15.95
CA ILE A 936 -4.69 4.14 -15.90
C ILE A 936 -6.22 4.05 -16.10
N PRO A 937 -6.73 2.90 -16.57
CA PRO A 937 -8.17 2.68 -16.71
C PRO A 937 -8.87 2.67 -15.35
N PHE A 938 -10.12 3.17 -15.31
CA PHE A 938 -10.94 3.17 -14.10
C PHE A 938 -12.41 2.97 -14.43
N TYR A 939 -13.14 2.38 -13.49
CA TYR A 939 -14.59 2.31 -13.50
C TYR A 939 -15.20 3.57 -12.90
N TRP A 940 -16.33 3.99 -13.46
CA TRP A 940 -17.13 5.06 -12.91
C TRP A 940 -18.29 4.47 -12.10
N CYS A 941 -18.27 4.67 -10.77
CA CYS A 941 -19.29 4.14 -9.88
C CYS A 941 -19.65 5.19 -8.82
N GLN A 942 -20.93 5.53 -8.69
CA GLN A 942 -21.44 6.54 -7.75
C GLN A 942 -20.69 7.89 -7.82
N ASN A 943 -20.51 8.45 -9.03
CA ASN A 943 -19.76 9.69 -9.29
C ASN A 943 -18.29 9.71 -8.83
N LYS A 944 -17.67 8.55 -8.64
CA LYS A 944 -16.27 8.44 -8.21
C LYS A 944 -15.53 7.38 -9.03
N ARG A 945 -14.22 7.59 -9.19
CA ARG A 945 -13.29 6.62 -9.81
C ARG A 945 -13.19 5.35 -8.95
N CYS A 946 -13.01 4.19 -9.58
CA CYS A 946 -12.69 2.92 -8.94
C CYS A 946 -11.68 2.17 -9.82
N PHE A 947 -10.50 1.90 -9.28
CA PHE A 947 -9.37 1.31 -10.01
C PHE A 947 -9.28 -0.21 -9.88
N ARG A 948 -10.42 -0.88 -9.67
CA ARG A 948 -10.46 -2.35 -9.62
C ARG A 948 -10.03 -2.96 -10.95
N ASN A 949 -9.64 -4.23 -10.91
CA ASN A 949 -9.31 -5.01 -12.10
C ASN A 949 -10.41 -4.94 -13.17
N ILE A 950 -9.98 -4.86 -14.43
CA ILE A 950 -10.89 -4.86 -15.57
C ILE A 950 -11.65 -6.20 -15.67
N ILE A 951 -12.87 -6.12 -16.17
CA ILE A 951 -13.71 -7.28 -16.43
C ILE A 951 -13.23 -7.88 -17.74
N ARG A 952 -13.14 -9.20 -17.75
CA ARG A 952 -12.68 -9.98 -18.88
C ARG A 952 -13.31 -11.37 -18.83
N PHE A 953 -13.30 -12.04 -19.96
CA PHE A 953 -13.56 -13.46 -20.04
C PHE A 953 -12.49 -14.26 -19.29
N ARG A 954 -12.95 -15.33 -18.64
CA ARG A 954 -12.17 -16.29 -17.88
C ARG A 954 -11.83 -17.51 -18.73
N ILE A 955 -10.60 -17.98 -18.60
CA ILE A 955 -10.13 -19.20 -19.29
C ILE A 955 -10.70 -20.47 -18.60
N PRO A 956 -10.75 -21.64 -19.26
CA PRO A 956 -11.23 -22.91 -18.67
C PRO A 956 -10.59 -23.30 -17.34
N GLU A 957 -9.36 -22.89 -17.09
CA GLU A 957 -8.63 -23.13 -15.84
C GLU A 957 -9.21 -22.28 -14.69
N GLU A 958 -9.82 -21.14 -15.01
CA GLU A 958 -10.44 -20.20 -14.06
C GLU A 958 -11.95 -20.47 -13.84
N TRP A 959 -12.44 -21.66 -14.16
CA TRP A 959 -13.88 -21.99 -14.17
C TRP A 959 -14.64 -21.69 -12.87
N GLU A 960 -14.00 -21.81 -11.70
CA GLU A 960 -14.62 -21.48 -10.41
C GLU A 960 -15.02 -19.99 -10.33
N ARG A 961 -14.33 -19.14 -11.09
CA ARG A 961 -14.56 -17.69 -11.21
C ARG A 961 -15.43 -17.31 -12.39
N TYR A 962 -16.05 -18.28 -13.07
CA TYR A 962 -16.99 -17.99 -14.15
C TYR A 962 -18.16 -17.15 -13.65
N THR A 963 -18.50 -16.17 -14.48
CA THR A 963 -19.61 -15.24 -14.30
C THR A 963 -20.65 -15.43 -15.40
N MET A 964 -21.77 -14.72 -15.30
CA MET A 964 -22.77 -14.61 -16.35
C MET A 964 -22.16 -14.16 -17.68
N LEU A 965 -21.14 -13.29 -17.65
CA LEU A 965 -20.41 -12.88 -18.84
C LEU A 965 -19.76 -14.07 -19.55
N ASP A 966 -19.13 -14.96 -18.79
CA ASP A 966 -18.51 -16.18 -19.33
C ASP A 966 -19.57 -17.14 -19.86
N PHE A 967 -20.69 -17.29 -19.15
CA PHE A 967 -21.77 -18.19 -19.57
C PHE A 967 -22.38 -17.76 -20.89
N MET A 968 -22.62 -16.46 -21.07
CA MET A 968 -23.10 -15.89 -22.32
C MET A 968 -22.12 -16.19 -23.46
N ARG A 969 -20.81 -15.97 -23.26
CA ARG A 969 -19.79 -16.31 -24.27
C ARG A 969 -19.79 -17.80 -24.60
N ILE A 970 -19.82 -18.67 -23.59
CA ILE A 970 -19.78 -20.14 -23.76
C ILE A 970 -20.96 -20.64 -24.59
N PHE A 971 -22.15 -20.05 -24.40
CA PHE A 971 -23.35 -20.37 -25.19
C PHE A 971 -23.47 -19.56 -26.49
N ASN A 972 -22.45 -18.80 -26.89
CA ASN A 972 -22.47 -17.93 -28.07
C ASN A 972 -23.59 -16.86 -28.06
N ILE A 973 -23.99 -16.41 -26.86
CA ILE A 973 -24.94 -15.31 -26.66
C ILE A 973 -24.16 -13.98 -26.73
N PRO A 974 -24.55 -13.02 -27.59
CA PRO A 974 -23.83 -11.75 -27.75
C PRO A 974 -23.65 -10.96 -26.44
N VAL A 975 -22.47 -10.43 -26.16
CA VAL A 975 -22.19 -9.70 -24.90
C VAL A 975 -22.19 -8.18 -25.06
N ASP A 976 -21.85 -7.69 -26.26
CA ASP A 976 -21.69 -6.27 -26.54
C ASP A 976 -23.03 -5.60 -26.85
N TYR A 977 -23.16 -4.32 -26.49
CA TYR A 977 -24.35 -3.52 -26.78
C TYR A 977 -23.99 -2.33 -27.67
N THR A 978 -24.82 -2.08 -28.69
CA THR A 978 -24.74 -0.90 -29.54
C THR A 978 -25.91 0.01 -29.21
N ASN A 979 -25.63 1.25 -28.81
CA ASN A 979 -26.68 2.22 -28.50
C ASN A 979 -27.30 2.83 -29.77
N LYS A 980 -28.33 3.68 -29.60
CA LYS A 980 -29.03 4.34 -30.71
C LYS A 980 -28.18 5.29 -31.56
N LEU A 981 -27.00 5.68 -31.06
CA LEU A 981 -26.04 6.55 -31.74
C LEU A 981 -24.90 5.74 -32.38
N ASN A 982 -25.09 4.43 -32.57
CA ASN A 982 -24.08 3.48 -33.08
C ASN A 982 -22.80 3.38 -32.23
N GLY A 983 -22.85 3.83 -30.97
CA GLY A 983 -21.75 3.65 -30.02
C GLY A 983 -21.75 2.24 -29.44
N LYS A 984 -20.66 1.50 -29.68
CA LYS A 984 -20.47 0.14 -29.16
C LYS A 984 -19.89 0.16 -27.74
N THR A 985 -20.55 -0.52 -26.80
CA THR A 985 -20.07 -0.77 -25.44
C THR A 985 -19.72 -2.25 -25.29
N LYS A 986 -18.44 -2.54 -25.02
CA LYS A 986 -17.98 -3.91 -24.73
C LYS A 986 -18.69 -4.44 -23.47
N PHE A 987 -19.18 -5.67 -23.51
CA PHE A 987 -19.91 -6.31 -22.40
C PHE A 987 -21.19 -5.59 -21.92
N GLY A 988 -21.78 -4.73 -22.76
CA GLY A 988 -22.91 -3.88 -22.36
C GLY A 988 -24.15 -4.62 -21.82
N PHE A 989 -24.46 -5.83 -22.32
CA PHE A 989 -25.58 -6.62 -21.79
C PHE A 989 -25.31 -7.22 -20.41
N TYR A 990 -24.05 -7.50 -20.09
CA TYR A 990 -23.65 -7.91 -18.74
C TYR A 990 -23.70 -6.72 -17.77
N ILE A 991 -23.29 -5.53 -18.22
CA ILE A 991 -23.43 -4.28 -17.47
C ILE A 991 -24.91 -3.99 -17.13
N PHE A 992 -25.82 -4.17 -18.10
CA PHE A 992 -27.26 -4.03 -17.84
C PHE A 992 -27.77 -5.01 -16.78
N PHE A 993 -27.36 -6.29 -16.85
CA PHE A 993 -27.75 -7.30 -15.87
C PHE A 993 -27.29 -6.94 -14.45
N ASN A 994 -26.01 -6.56 -14.27
CA ASN A 994 -25.50 -6.16 -12.96
C ASN A 994 -26.14 -4.87 -12.43
N THR A 995 -26.40 -3.90 -13.32
CA THR A 995 -27.08 -2.65 -12.95
C THR A 995 -28.52 -2.92 -12.52
N TYR A 996 -29.20 -3.85 -13.19
CA TYR A 996 -30.54 -4.30 -12.81
C TYR A 996 -30.51 -4.96 -11.42
N LEU A 997 -29.62 -5.91 -11.15
CA LEU A 997 -29.51 -6.57 -9.83
C LEU A 997 -29.22 -5.56 -8.71
N LYS A 998 -28.35 -4.59 -8.97
CA LYS A 998 -28.08 -3.47 -8.05
C LYS A 998 -29.32 -2.60 -7.81
N GLY A 999 -30.09 -2.33 -8.87
CA GLY A 999 -31.34 -1.59 -8.79
C GLY A 999 -32.43 -2.34 -8.03
N PHE A 1000 -32.57 -3.64 -8.28
CA PHE A 1000 -33.49 -4.53 -7.58
C PHE A 1000 -33.22 -4.55 -6.08
N ALA A 1001 -31.95 -4.65 -5.67
CA ALA A 1001 -31.54 -4.56 -4.26
C ALA A 1001 -31.96 -3.24 -3.58
N LYS A 1002 -32.05 -2.13 -4.33
CA LYS A 1002 -32.18 -0.78 -3.78
C LYS A 1002 -33.54 -0.10 -3.98
N PHE A 1003 -34.26 -0.45 -5.05
CA PHE A 1003 -35.41 0.33 -5.56
C PHE A 1003 -36.63 -0.53 -5.90
N TYR A 1004 -36.72 -1.75 -5.37
CA TYR A 1004 -37.74 -2.72 -5.75
C TYR A 1004 -39.18 -2.14 -5.84
N GLU A 1005 -39.60 -1.32 -4.87
CA GLU A 1005 -40.95 -0.73 -4.89
C GLU A 1005 -41.15 0.36 -5.97
N HIS A 1006 -40.11 1.13 -6.30
CA HIS A 1006 -40.19 2.17 -7.34
C HIS A 1006 -40.08 1.61 -8.75
N LEU A 1007 -39.57 0.40 -8.94
CA LEU A 1007 -39.42 -0.16 -10.28
C LEU A 1007 -40.74 -0.75 -10.82
N LYS A 1008 -41.85 -0.85 -10.06
CA LYS A 1008 -43.16 -1.41 -10.52
C LYS A 1008 -43.95 -0.45 -11.41
N CYS A 1009 -44.42 -0.84 -12.60
CA CYS A 1009 -45.40 -0.06 -13.37
C CYS A 1009 -46.70 0.02 -12.58
N ARG A 1010 -47.23 1.24 -12.40
CA ARG A 1010 -48.43 1.47 -11.58
C ARG A 1010 -49.74 1.06 -12.25
N LYS A 1011 -49.72 0.77 -13.56
CA LYS A 1011 -50.93 0.37 -14.30
C LYS A 1011 -51.10 -1.14 -14.36
N CYS A 1012 -50.09 -1.85 -14.87
CA CYS A 1012 -50.15 -3.30 -15.03
C CYS A 1012 -49.45 -4.07 -13.89
N GLY A 1013 -48.81 -3.39 -12.94
CA GLY A 1013 -47.98 -4.02 -11.90
C GLY A 1013 -46.64 -4.57 -12.41
N GLU A 1014 -46.46 -4.71 -13.73
CA GLU A 1014 -45.19 -5.17 -14.31
C GLU A 1014 -44.09 -4.15 -14.09
N LEU A 1015 -42.94 -4.58 -13.64
CA LEU A 1015 -41.83 -3.70 -13.38
C LEU A 1015 -41.15 -3.17 -14.66
N LEU A 1016 -40.53 -2.01 -14.53
CA LEU A 1016 -40.01 -1.18 -15.60
C LEU A 1016 -38.64 -1.71 -16.05
N HIS A 1017 -38.42 -1.79 -17.36
CA HIS A 1017 -37.18 -2.26 -17.94
C HIS A 1017 -36.19 -1.10 -18.09
N PRO A 1018 -34.88 -1.30 -17.82
CA PRO A 1018 -33.83 -0.32 -18.12
C PRO A 1018 -33.91 0.10 -19.59
N LYS A 1019 -33.89 1.41 -19.88
CA LYS A 1019 -34.07 1.94 -21.24
C LYS A 1019 -32.76 2.11 -22.01
N ASP A 1020 -31.76 2.76 -21.43
CA ASP A 1020 -30.43 2.92 -22.03
C ASP A 1020 -29.36 3.13 -20.96
N LEU A 1021 -28.09 2.95 -21.33
CA LEU A 1021 -26.98 3.31 -20.45
C LEU A 1021 -26.92 4.83 -20.32
N SER A 1022 -26.80 5.29 -19.08
CA SER A 1022 -26.59 6.69 -18.78
C SER A 1022 -25.23 7.14 -19.32
N ASN A 1023 -25.14 8.42 -19.66
CA ASN A 1023 -23.89 9.04 -20.08
C ASN A 1023 -22.97 9.30 -18.86
N PHE A 1024 -22.59 8.26 -18.11
CA PHE A 1024 -21.82 8.37 -16.85
C PHE A 1024 -22.53 9.17 -15.74
N ALA A 1025 -23.83 8.99 -15.58
CA ALA A 1025 -24.55 9.53 -14.42
C ALA A 1025 -24.14 8.81 -13.13
N THR A 1026 -24.75 9.19 -12.00
CA THR A 1026 -24.44 8.58 -10.69
C THR A 1026 -24.69 7.08 -10.66
N MET A 1027 -25.68 6.63 -11.43
CA MET A 1027 -25.91 5.23 -11.73
C MET A 1027 -25.81 4.99 -13.24
N SER A 1028 -25.39 3.79 -13.61
CA SER A 1028 -25.24 3.38 -15.02
C SER A 1028 -26.56 3.34 -15.79
N VAL A 1029 -27.70 3.27 -15.11
CA VAL A 1029 -29.03 3.46 -15.70
C VAL A 1029 -29.91 4.30 -14.76
N THR A 1030 -30.65 5.26 -15.31
CA THR A 1030 -31.58 6.14 -14.58
C THR A 1030 -32.97 6.23 -15.23
N GLU A 1031 -33.14 5.62 -16.40
CA GLU A 1031 -34.38 5.65 -17.19
C GLU A 1031 -34.89 4.24 -17.41
N PHE A 1032 -36.19 4.08 -17.20
CA PHE A 1032 -36.89 2.81 -17.24
C PHE A 1032 -38.20 2.95 -18.03
N SER A 1033 -38.76 1.87 -18.56
CA SER A 1033 -40.07 1.89 -19.23
C SER A 1033 -40.82 0.57 -19.10
N CYS A 1034 -42.16 0.60 -19.09
CA CYS A 1034 -42.95 -0.62 -19.16
C CYS A 1034 -42.82 -1.21 -20.57
N GLN A 1035 -42.62 -2.53 -20.68
CA GLN A 1035 -42.54 -3.21 -21.97
C GLN A 1035 -43.74 -4.12 -22.24
N ASN A 1036 -44.70 -4.19 -21.29
CA ASN A 1036 -45.92 -4.97 -21.46
C ASN A 1036 -46.70 -4.51 -22.71
N PRO A 1037 -46.88 -5.36 -23.73
CA PRO A 1037 -47.61 -5.00 -24.94
C PRO A 1037 -49.05 -4.55 -24.69
N ASN A 1038 -49.67 -5.03 -23.60
CA ASN A 1038 -51.06 -4.77 -23.24
C ASN A 1038 -51.22 -3.63 -22.23
N CYS A 1039 -50.13 -2.96 -21.84
CA CYS A 1039 -50.19 -1.85 -20.91
C CYS A 1039 -50.34 -0.52 -21.67
N THR A 1040 -51.25 0.33 -21.20
CA THR A 1040 -51.43 1.69 -21.74
C THR A 1040 -50.20 2.59 -21.53
N GLU A 1041 -49.31 2.22 -20.60
CA GLU A 1041 -48.05 2.93 -20.31
C GLU A 1041 -46.83 2.26 -20.96
N LYS A 1042 -47.05 1.41 -21.98
CA LYS A 1042 -45.95 0.81 -22.74
C LYS A 1042 -45.04 1.89 -23.31
N ASP A 1043 -43.73 1.70 -23.16
CA ASP A 1043 -42.67 2.57 -23.64
C ASP A 1043 -42.64 3.99 -23.03
N VAL A 1044 -43.55 4.28 -22.09
CA VAL A 1044 -43.54 5.53 -21.31
C VAL A 1044 -42.32 5.51 -20.39
N THR A 1045 -41.52 6.57 -20.48
CA THR A 1045 -40.23 6.67 -19.78
C THR A 1045 -40.44 7.17 -18.35
N VAL A 1046 -39.98 6.38 -17.40
CA VAL A 1046 -39.93 6.67 -15.97
C VAL A 1046 -38.48 6.95 -15.59
N TYR A 1047 -38.22 8.13 -15.05
CA TYR A 1047 -36.95 8.50 -14.48
C TYR A 1047 -36.91 8.16 -12.99
N LEU A 1048 -35.89 7.41 -12.57
CA LEU A 1048 -35.61 7.07 -11.18
C LEU A 1048 -34.17 7.45 -10.84
N ASN A 1049 -33.99 8.26 -9.82
CA ASN A 1049 -32.67 8.62 -9.30
C ASN A 1049 -32.76 9.12 -7.86
N HIS A 1050 -31.63 9.19 -7.14
CA HIS A 1050 -31.62 9.84 -5.83
C HIS A 1050 -31.66 11.36 -5.95
N CYS A 1051 -32.18 12.01 -4.91
CA CYS A 1051 -32.04 13.45 -4.75
C CYS A 1051 -30.56 13.85 -4.78
N PHE A 1052 -30.23 14.96 -5.44
CA PHE A 1052 -28.85 15.46 -5.50
C PHE A 1052 -28.34 15.92 -4.12
N ASN A 1053 -29.22 16.21 -3.16
CA ASN A 1053 -28.89 16.67 -1.80
C ASN A 1053 -28.61 15.49 -0.84
N ARG A 1054 -27.98 14.42 -1.33
CA ARG A 1054 -27.96 13.09 -0.73
C ARG A 1054 -27.30 12.95 0.67
N PRO A 1055 -26.47 13.87 1.21
CA PRO A 1055 -26.13 13.79 2.63
C PRO A 1055 -27.29 14.19 3.55
N LYS A 1056 -28.23 15.01 3.07
CA LYS A 1056 -29.32 15.58 3.87
C LYS A 1056 -30.71 15.08 3.47
N CYS A 1057 -30.83 14.42 2.31
CA CYS A 1057 -32.09 13.92 1.77
C CYS A 1057 -31.87 12.58 1.06
N THR A 1058 -32.38 11.50 1.63
CA THR A 1058 -32.29 10.14 1.09
C THR A 1058 -33.40 9.79 0.11
N SER A 1059 -34.36 10.70 -0.12
CA SER A 1059 -35.50 10.50 -1.03
C SER A 1059 -35.08 10.09 -2.44
N ILE A 1060 -35.86 9.19 -3.02
CA ILE A 1060 -35.82 8.82 -4.43
C ILE A 1060 -36.73 9.79 -5.20
N ILE A 1061 -36.27 10.24 -6.35
CA ILE A 1061 -37.05 10.99 -7.32
C ILE A 1061 -37.64 9.99 -8.30
N ASP A 1062 -38.95 9.86 -8.27
CA ASP A 1062 -39.73 9.08 -9.22
C ASP A 1062 -40.55 10.04 -10.09
N SER A 1063 -40.29 10.07 -11.40
CA SER A 1063 -40.99 10.96 -12.34
C SER A 1063 -42.51 10.82 -12.38
N ARG A 1064 -43.07 9.75 -11.82
CA ARG A 1064 -44.52 9.53 -11.74
C ARG A 1064 -45.16 10.28 -10.57
N ASP A 1065 -44.39 10.54 -9.52
CA ASP A 1065 -44.80 11.36 -8.36
C ASP A 1065 -44.32 12.81 -8.46
N SER A 1066 -43.41 13.09 -9.39
CA SER A 1066 -42.69 14.34 -9.45
C SER A 1066 -42.91 15.06 -10.77
N LYS A 1067 -43.24 16.36 -10.69
CA LYS A 1067 -43.24 17.27 -11.83
C LYS A 1067 -41.85 17.85 -12.07
N LYS A 1068 -41.66 18.39 -13.27
CA LYS A 1068 -40.46 19.12 -13.65
C LYS A 1068 -40.61 20.60 -13.30
N CYS A 1069 -39.52 21.21 -12.87
CA CYS A 1069 -39.43 22.66 -12.74
C CYS A 1069 -39.31 23.32 -14.13
N PRO A 1070 -39.38 24.67 -14.23
CA PRO A 1070 -39.20 25.40 -15.50
C PRO A 1070 -37.92 25.05 -16.28
N ASN A 1071 -36.86 24.58 -15.60
CA ASN A 1071 -35.62 24.15 -16.25
C ASN A 1071 -35.63 22.67 -16.69
N GLY A 1072 -36.77 21.99 -16.62
CA GLY A 1072 -36.94 20.62 -17.10
C GLY A 1072 -36.35 19.53 -16.18
N ARG A 1073 -35.99 19.85 -14.93
CA ARG A 1073 -35.51 18.87 -13.93
C ARG A 1073 -36.62 18.46 -12.97
N TYR A 1074 -36.66 17.17 -12.61
CA TYR A 1074 -37.63 16.65 -11.65
C TYR A 1074 -37.38 17.19 -10.24
N ILE A 1075 -38.46 17.45 -9.51
CA ILE A 1075 -38.46 18.07 -8.20
C ILE A 1075 -38.51 16.99 -7.11
N CYS A 1076 -37.58 17.02 -6.15
CA CYS A 1076 -37.60 16.09 -5.02
C CYS A 1076 -38.87 16.29 -4.17
N PRO A 1077 -39.67 15.23 -3.89
CA PRO A 1077 -40.90 15.37 -3.11
C PRO A 1077 -40.65 15.75 -1.65
N GLU A 1078 -39.53 15.31 -1.07
CA GLU A 1078 -39.21 15.57 0.34
C GLU A 1078 -38.61 16.96 0.58
N CYS A 1079 -37.56 17.33 -0.17
CA CYS A 1079 -36.78 18.55 0.11
C CYS A 1079 -36.92 19.66 -0.94
N GLY A 1080 -37.69 19.43 -2.02
CA GLY A 1080 -37.90 20.41 -3.08
C GLY A 1080 -36.72 20.70 -3.99
N GLY A 1081 -35.57 20.06 -3.77
CA GLY A 1081 -34.42 20.17 -4.65
C GLY A 1081 -34.76 19.68 -6.06
N CYS A 1082 -34.63 20.56 -7.06
CA CYS A 1082 -34.90 20.23 -8.47
C CYS A 1082 -33.69 20.40 -9.38
N CYS A 1083 -32.97 21.53 -9.30
CA CYS A 1083 -31.82 21.79 -10.13
C CYS A 1083 -30.83 22.72 -9.43
N SER A 1084 -29.53 22.50 -9.65
CA SER A 1084 -28.44 23.25 -9.01
C SER A 1084 -27.34 23.49 -10.04
N THR A 1085 -26.97 24.76 -10.23
CA THR A 1085 -25.87 25.11 -11.15
C THR A 1085 -24.56 24.46 -10.69
N LYS A 1086 -24.32 24.39 -9.38
CA LYS A 1086 -23.15 23.69 -8.81
C LYS A 1086 -23.15 22.20 -9.14
N ASN A 1087 -24.29 21.53 -9.10
CA ASN A 1087 -24.37 20.12 -9.46
C ASN A 1087 -24.25 19.87 -10.97
N GLU A 1088 -24.76 20.78 -11.80
CA GLU A 1088 -24.53 20.69 -13.25
C GLU A 1088 -23.05 20.95 -13.59
N LEU A 1089 -22.34 21.83 -12.86
CA LEU A 1089 -20.88 21.97 -12.94
C LEU A 1089 -20.16 20.67 -12.54
N ASN A 1090 -20.56 20.04 -11.43
CA ASN A 1090 -20.04 18.74 -11.04
C ASN A 1090 -20.31 17.68 -12.12
N ARG A 1091 -21.49 17.71 -12.74
CA ARG A 1091 -21.87 16.83 -13.83
C ARG A 1091 -20.99 17.04 -15.07
N LEU A 1092 -20.73 18.29 -15.45
CA LEU A 1092 -19.80 18.64 -16.52
C LEU A 1092 -18.39 18.13 -16.23
N SER A 1093 -17.88 18.34 -15.02
CA SER A 1093 -16.59 17.82 -14.58
C SER A 1093 -16.52 16.30 -14.68
N ASN A 1094 -17.55 15.60 -14.20
CA ASN A 1094 -17.64 14.13 -14.29
C ASN A 1094 -17.62 13.63 -15.74
N LEU A 1095 -18.33 14.30 -16.65
CA LEU A 1095 -18.30 13.98 -18.08
C LEU A 1095 -16.92 14.20 -18.70
N GLN A 1096 -16.26 15.31 -18.35
CA GLN A 1096 -14.89 15.58 -18.80
C GLN A 1096 -13.86 14.59 -18.24
N ILE A 1097 -14.04 14.12 -17.01
CA ILE A 1097 -13.18 13.11 -16.39
C ILE A 1097 -13.38 11.74 -17.06
N THR A 1098 -14.62 11.38 -17.35
CA THR A 1098 -14.97 10.05 -17.88
C THR A 1098 -14.86 9.94 -19.39
N GLY A 1099 -14.75 11.06 -20.12
CA GLY A 1099 -14.90 11.09 -21.58
C GLY A 1099 -16.34 10.89 -22.04
N GLY A 1100 -17.31 11.27 -21.21
CA GLY A 1100 -18.71 11.27 -21.56
C GLY A 1100 -19.06 12.37 -22.55
N TYR A 1101 -20.11 12.16 -23.33
CA TYR A 1101 -20.63 13.20 -24.24
C TYR A 1101 -21.05 14.44 -23.43
N ILE A 1102 -20.74 15.65 -23.88
CA ILE A 1102 -21.14 16.88 -23.18
C ILE A 1102 -22.35 17.48 -23.91
N PRO A 1103 -23.57 17.41 -23.35
CA PRO A 1103 -24.75 17.97 -23.98
C PRO A 1103 -24.72 19.51 -23.99
N GLN A 1104 -25.10 20.14 -25.11
CA GLN A 1104 -25.10 21.61 -25.21
C GLN A 1104 -26.02 22.27 -24.18
N ASN A 1105 -27.16 21.64 -23.86
CA ASN A 1105 -28.09 22.15 -22.84
C ASN A 1105 -27.47 22.16 -21.44
N LEU A 1106 -26.52 21.28 -21.14
CA LEU A 1106 -25.77 21.29 -19.87
C LEU A 1106 -24.89 22.55 -19.79
N THR A 1107 -24.13 22.82 -20.86
CA THR A 1107 -23.26 24.00 -20.95
C THR A 1107 -24.08 25.28 -20.84
N LEU A 1108 -25.18 25.39 -21.60
CA LEU A 1108 -26.09 26.53 -21.55
C LEU A 1108 -26.74 26.71 -20.18
N PHE A 1109 -27.09 25.63 -19.48
CA PHE A 1109 -27.64 25.69 -18.12
C PHE A 1109 -26.64 26.34 -17.15
N ILE A 1110 -25.37 25.97 -17.26
CA ILE A 1110 -24.29 26.46 -16.42
C ILE A 1110 -23.98 27.93 -16.74
N GLU A 1111 -23.76 28.25 -18.02
CA GLU A 1111 -23.45 29.61 -18.49
C GLU A 1111 -24.54 30.63 -18.10
N ARG A 1112 -25.82 30.21 -18.16
CA ARG A 1112 -26.96 31.06 -17.80
C ARG A 1112 -27.33 30.99 -16.32
N ASN A 1113 -26.57 30.25 -15.51
CA ASN A 1113 -26.80 30.04 -14.07
C ASN A 1113 -28.28 29.72 -13.76
N LEU A 1114 -28.85 28.71 -14.42
CA LEU A 1114 -30.29 28.43 -14.34
C LEU A 1114 -30.72 27.76 -13.03
N GLY A 1115 -29.78 27.23 -12.23
CA GLY A 1115 -30.06 26.50 -10.98
C GLY A 1115 -30.98 27.22 -10.01
N HIS A 1116 -32.06 26.55 -9.61
CA HIS A 1116 -33.02 27.08 -8.64
C HIS A 1116 -32.52 26.96 -7.20
N TRP A 1117 -31.71 25.93 -6.90
CA TRP A 1117 -31.20 25.69 -5.55
C TRP A 1117 -30.36 26.85 -5.02
N GLU A 1118 -29.43 27.36 -5.81
CA GLU A 1118 -28.60 28.51 -5.45
C GLU A 1118 -29.40 29.82 -5.38
N LYS A 1119 -30.54 29.90 -6.09
CA LYS A 1119 -31.46 31.05 -6.06
C LYS A 1119 -32.48 30.98 -4.93
N ASN A 1120 -32.46 29.91 -4.12
CA ASN A 1120 -33.46 29.63 -3.10
C ASN A 1120 -34.91 29.60 -3.65
N GLU A 1121 -35.07 29.16 -4.90
CA GLU A 1121 -36.36 29.05 -5.56
C GLU A 1121 -36.88 27.61 -5.47
N PHE A 1122 -38.07 27.45 -4.88
CA PHE A 1122 -38.71 26.16 -4.73
C PHE A 1122 -39.92 26.06 -5.65
N TYR A 1123 -40.10 24.89 -6.23
CA TYR A 1123 -41.23 24.55 -7.09
C TYR A 1123 -41.90 23.33 -6.51
N CYS A 1124 -43.21 23.20 -6.61
CA CYS A 1124 -43.96 22.10 -6.02
C CYS A 1124 -43.77 20.80 -6.80
N TYR A 1125 -43.41 19.71 -6.12
CA TYR A 1125 -43.28 18.40 -6.75
C TYR A 1125 -44.59 17.88 -7.36
N ALA A 1126 -45.75 18.22 -6.78
CA ALA A 1126 -47.05 17.71 -7.22
C ALA A 1126 -47.61 18.43 -8.45
N CYS A 1127 -47.47 19.76 -8.53
CA CYS A 1127 -48.06 20.57 -9.60
C CYS A 1127 -47.06 21.37 -10.45
N GLY A 1128 -45.78 21.44 -10.06
CA GLY A 1128 -44.73 22.19 -10.78
C GLY A 1128 -44.76 23.71 -10.58
N SER A 1129 -45.76 24.25 -9.85
CA SER A 1129 -45.88 25.69 -9.60
C SER A 1129 -44.81 26.20 -8.65
N LYS A 1130 -44.39 27.47 -8.80
CA LYS A 1130 -43.48 28.14 -7.85
C LYS A 1130 -44.13 28.19 -6.46
N MET A 1131 -43.34 27.97 -5.42
CA MET A 1131 -43.79 27.96 -4.04
C MET A 1131 -43.48 29.27 -3.35
N GLU A 1132 -44.28 29.60 -2.34
CA GLU A 1132 -44.17 30.81 -1.53
C GLU A 1132 -43.73 30.44 -0.11
N VAL A 1133 -42.97 31.33 0.52
CA VAL A 1133 -42.56 31.16 1.92
C VAL A 1133 -43.65 31.76 2.80
N ILE A 1134 -44.36 30.91 3.54
CA ILE A 1134 -45.39 31.29 4.51
C ILE A 1134 -44.94 30.75 5.87
N ASP A 1135 -44.75 31.63 6.86
CA ASP A 1135 -44.29 31.29 8.20
C ASP A 1135 -42.96 30.49 8.26
N GLY A 1136 -42.05 30.76 7.31
CA GLY A 1136 -40.77 30.06 7.21
C GLY A 1136 -40.84 28.69 6.54
N GLU A 1137 -42.01 28.25 6.07
CA GLU A 1137 -42.20 27.02 5.30
C GLU A 1137 -42.52 27.33 3.83
N ASN A 1138 -41.90 26.61 2.91
CA ASN A 1138 -42.27 26.66 1.50
C ASN A 1138 -43.61 25.95 1.31
N ARG A 1139 -44.67 26.69 0.95
CA ARG A 1139 -46.01 26.17 0.66
C ARG A 1139 -46.40 26.46 -0.78
N CYS A 1140 -47.03 25.49 -1.44
CA CYS A 1140 -47.54 25.65 -2.78
C CYS A 1140 -48.91 26.34 -2.75
N PRO A 1141 -49.09 27.49 -3.42
CA PRO A 1141 -50.38 28.18 -3.45
C PRO A 1141 -51.46 27.41 -4.24
N ALA A 1142 -51.06 26.57 -5.21
CA ALA A 1142 -51.99 25.86 -6.09
C ALA A 1142 -52.57 24.57 -5.48
N CYS A 1143 -51.81 23.85 -4.65
CA CYS A 1143 -52.23 22.55 -4.11
C CYS A 1143 -51.94 22.35 -2.62
N GLY A 1144 -51.42 23.37 -1.93
CA GLY A 1144 -51.15 23.34 -0.50
C GLY A 1144 -49.96 22.47 -0.07
N ALA A 1145 -49.30 21.76 -1.00
CA ALA A 1145 -48.14 20.93 -0.68
C ALA A 1145 -47.04 21.76 -0.01
N THR A 1146 -46.48 21.24 1.08
CA THR A 1146 -45.34 21.82 1.78
C THR A 1146 -44.17 20.85 1.70
N TYR A 1147 -42.94 21.37 1.73
CA TYR A 1147 -41.79 20.51 2.00
C TYR A 1147 -41.75 20.18 3.47
N GLY A 1148 -41.51 18.90 3.79
CA GLY A 1148 -41.44 18.47 5.18
C GLY A 1148 -40.43 19.32 5.94
N LYS A 1149 -40.86 19.96 7.04
CA LYS A 1149 -39.95 20.40 8.11
C LYS A 1149 -38.92 19.29 8.28
N TYR A 1150 -37.62 19.60 8.31
CA TYR A 1150 -36.61 18.65 8.75
C TYR A 1150 -37.11 18.02 10.06
N LYS A 1151 -37.68 16.81 9.99
CA LYS A 1151 -37.87 15.98 11.18
C LYS A 1151 -36.47 15.54 11.53
N THR A 1152 -35.80 16.31 12.38
CA THR A 1152 -34.78 15.75 13.26
C THR A 1152 -35.43 14.54 13.91
N LYS A 1153 -35.05 13.33 13.48
CA LYS A 1153 -35.31 12.13 14.26
C LYS A 1153 -34.63 12.37 15.59
N ALA A 1154 -35.43 12.59 16.62
CA ALA A 1154 -34.99 12.39 17.99
C ALA A 1154 -34.64 10.90 18.12
N THR A 1155 -33.36 10.59 18.09
CA THR A 1155 -32.79 9.38 18.67
C THR A 1155 -31.76 9.85 19.69
N SER A 1156 -32.21 9.82 20.95
CA SER A 1156 -31.43 9.64 22.19
C SER A 1156 -29.94 9.96 22.18
N ASN A 1157 -29.58 10.99 22.97
CA ASN A 1157 -28.31 11.23 23.65
C ASN A 1157 -27.10 10.38 23.21
N VAL A 1158 -26.30 10.94 22.30
CA VAL A 1158 -24.84 10.81 22.34
C VAL A 1158 -24.28 12.19 21.96
N ASP A 1159 -23.32 12.66 22.76
CA ASP A 1159 -22.75 14.01 22.69
C ASP A 1159 -22.17 14.37 21.30
N VAL A 1160 -22.41 15.62 20.92
CA VAL A 1160 -21.92 16.24 19.68
C VAL A 1160 -20.46 16.68 19.87
N PRO A 1161 -19.49 16.23 19.03
CA PRO A 1161 -18.22 16.93 18.91
C PRO A 1161 -18.41 18.15 18.00
N ASN A 1162 -17.82 19.25 18.46
CA ASN A 1162 -17.88 20.56 17.86
C ASN A 1162 -17.26 20.59 16.45
N VAL A 1163 -17.88 21.33 15.54
CA VAL A 1163 -17.42 21.51 14.15
C VAL A 1163 -16.37 22.61 14.15
N ASP A 1164 -15.12 22.28 14.46
CA ASP A 1164 -13.92 23.09 14.21
C ASP A 1164 -12.67 22.20 14.30
N ASP A 1165 -12.47 21.28 13.36
CA ASP A 1165 -11.13 20.84 12.92
C ASP A 1165 -11.23 19.91 11.69
N VAL A 1166 -11.18 20.49 10.49
CA VAL A 1166 -10.91 19.75 9.25
C VAL A 1166 -9.51 20.16 8.81
N ASN A 1167 -8.49 19.67 9.51
CA ASN A 1167 -7.11 19.56 9.04
C ASN A 1167 -6.24 18.84 10.10
N LYS A 1168 -6.24 17.50 10.11
CA LYS A 1168 -5.08 16.67 10.48
C LYS A 1168 -5.31 15.19 10.12
N PRO A 1169 -4.24 14.41 9.84
CA PRO A 1169 -4.33 13.02 9.38
C PRO A 1169 -4.45 12.06 10.58
N ASP A 1170 -5.38 11.10 10.52
CA ASP A 1170 -5.55 10.09 11.56
C ASP A 1170 -4.50 8.97 11.46
N THR A 1171 -3.78 8.79 12.56
CA THR A 1171 -3.01 7.61 12.92
C THR A 1171 -3.89 6.62 13.68
N ASN A 1172 -3.76 5.34 13.35
CA ASN A 1172 -4.33 4.15 14.02
C ASN A 1172 -4.57 4.28 15.53
N THR A 1173 -5.64 3.65 16.02
CA THR A 1173 -5.56 2.53 16.99
C THR A 1173 -6.86 1.75 17.04
N ASP A 1174 -6.71 0.44 17.22
CA ASP A 1174 -7.73 -0.57 17.48
C ASP A 1174 -8.75 -0.15 18.56
N GLU A 1175 -10.01 -0.49 18.34
CA GLU A 1175 -10.89 -0.99 19.40
C GLU A 1175 -12.06 -1.75 18.75
N GLU A 1176 -12.13 -3.03 19.10
CA GLU A 1176 -13.27 -3.92 18.88
C GLU A 1176 -14.56 -3.29 19.40
N LEU A 1177 -15.71 -3.58 18.77
CA LEU A 1177 -17.00 -3.84 19.42
C LEU A 1177 -18.02 -4.30 18.33
N PRO A 1178 -19.09 -4.99 18.71
CA PRO A 1178 -19.56 -6.20 18.08
C PRO A 1178 -20.74 -5.93 17.15
N PHE A 1179 -20.75 -6.59 15.98
CA PHE A 1179 -21.88 -7.29 15.35
C PHE A 1179 -21.43 -7.85 14.00
#